data_AF-A0A923BKN7-F1
#
_entry.id   AF-A0A923BKN7-F1
#
_cell.length_a   1.000
_cell.length_b   1.000
_cell.length_c   1.000
_cell.angle_alpha   90.00
_cell.angle_beta   90.00
_cell.angle_gamma   90.00
#
_symmetry.space_group_name_H-M   'P 1'
#
loop_
_entity.id
_entity.type
_entity.pdbx_description
1 polymer ?
#
loop_
_entity_poly.entity_id
_entity_poly.type
_entity_poly.pdbx_seq_one_letter_code
_entity_poly.pdbx_strand_id
1 'polypeptide(L)'
;MLGVRPTPAPAPARGGVQGAARGADQSAPPARVEAPPAVTLGLRAESLRLSLRVLPTVVIVPDGPSYLAAIESWRPSGRFPVLIDDGTRESRHHIALFVAAFKPERVVSWAAQAPGRVDALALRGPELESRLMRAVARAWGAADTAEPLEGLKAVWGSAYTPTGLVVTFPNDTAWTAALAIAAGRGQPLAVVPAPASSRAAAMPLTEALTLDAAVRRAAERTGYTFAGLGDQLDALTLAATAPARVTVQAEDPLQPQMGAPFDPRPGEPLALTDLLGRDLPARAQSRWAWAGQVSGSAARGAYTAMCGLFLTPADAWLFEGYAQGFGNGVYSMAQSHAVLQSAKFPVSGAWVPTDATTATWARTAFDGVHAGLLLVNSSGQATTFDLRPRLGNASDMPVLRRPAAAYVIHSFSAANPHDGSTLAGRLLRRGAYAYVGSVHEPLLAGFVPSHVLVQRMLVGMPLAAATRFDGPRAAPWRVHVQADPLVVMPPPGATAGRAQGPVPLSGAVQLDQSMRDALRQGRIAEGVRLLGLIGRDADAVRYAQALLDQPPPPTPPTPPPAPAAPPAPAPAGPIPADVAAELLGPAMRQGAWPVLLACVEAHSAQRTAAEFPDALDALWHLAWVHRATLTDAQAHALARSYRPGQALRDAEDLASWLRAAGKAPLARAALLNAQPAISSEADRRRLAALLDPSQP
;
A
#
# COMPACT_ATOMS: atom_id res chain seq x y z
N MET A 1 57.15 -34.65 10.04
CA MET A 1 58.46 -34.17 9.56
C MET A 1 58.51 -32.66 9.76
N LEU A 2 59.46 -32.19 10.59
CA LEU A 2 60.13 -30.88 10.64
C LEU A 2 59.25 -29.63 10.38
N GLY A 3 58.98 -28.77 11.37
CA GLY A 3 59.92 -27.82 11.98
C GLY A 3 59.84 -26.48 11.21
N VAL A 4 59.49 -25.34 11.82
CA VAL A 4 60.44 -24.28 12.21
C VAL A 4 59.70 -23.23 13.08
N ARG A 5 60.29 -22.89 14.23
CA ARG A 5 60.07 -21.64 14.99
C ARG A 5 61.21 -20.65 14.67
N PRO A 6 60.98 -19.34 14.79
CA PRO A 6 62.04 -18.43 15.24
C PRO A 6 61.68 -17.62 16.50
N THR A 7 62.58 -17.75 17.47
CA THR A 7 63.23 -16.84 18.44
C THR A 7 62.64 -15.46 18.85
N PRO A 8 62.85 -15.03 20.12
CA PRO A 8 62.33 -13.77 20.71
C PRO A 8 63.39 -12.66 20.94
N ALA A 9 62.90 -11.54 21.50
CA ALA A 9 63.56 -10.43 22.25
C ALA A 9 63.77 -9.10 21.49
N PRO A 10 63.89 -7.91 22.15
CA PRO A 10 63.95 -7.64 23.60
C PRO A 10 62.99 -6.52 24.10
N ALA A 11 62.85 -6.42 25.44
CA ALA A 11 62.29 -5.26 26.13
C ALA A 11 63.39 -4.23 26.47
N PRO A 12 63.07 -2.93 26.46
CA PRO A 12 63.36 -2.06 27.61
C PRO A 12 62.27 -0.96 27.77
N ALA A 13 62.10 -0.18 28.83
CA ALA A 13 62.73 -0.03 30.14
C ALA A 13 61.67 0.56 31.10
N ARG A 14 61.82 0.30 32.41
CA ARG A 14 61.06 0.94 33.48
C ARG A 14 61.62 2.35 33.74
N GLY A 15 60.81 3.38 33.49
CA GLY A 15 61.04 4.76 33.91
C GLY A 15 60.22 5.10 35.16
N GLY A 16 60.86 5.76 36.12
CA GLY A 16 60.40 5.94 37.49
C GLY A 16 59.23 6.89 37.72
N VAL A 17 58.61 6.69 38.89
CA VAL A 17 57.52 7.48 39.45
C VAL A 17 58.11 8.62 40.30
N GLN A 18 57.82 9.86 39.93
CA GLN A 18 57.85 11.02 40.82
C GLN A 18 56.48 11.69 40.78
N GLY A 19 55.87 11.83 41.96
CA GLY A 19 54.57 12.45 42.13
C GLY A 19 54.62 13.96 42.02
N ALA A 20 53.55 14.53 41.45
CA ALA A 20 53.19 15.93 41.61
C ALA A 20 51.66 16.06 41.72
N ALA A 21 51.28 17.05 42.51
CA ALA A 21 49.97 17.31 43.10
C ALA A 21 48.77 17.43 42.14
N ARG A 22 47.63 16.96 42.69
CA ARG A 22 46.23 17.39 42.47
C ARG A 22 46.06 18.69 41.66
N GLY A 23 45.52 18.54 40.46
CA GLY A 23 44.60 19.50 39.84
C GLY A 23 43.30 18.77 39.56
N ALA A 24 42.20 19.20 40.17
CA ALA A 24 40.87 18.67 39.89
C ALA A 24 40.47 19.13 38.50
N ASP A 25 40.70 18.27 37.51
CA ASP A 25 40.24 18.49 36.14
C ASP A 25 38.71 18.40 36.15
N GLN A 26 38.05 19.53 35.94
CA GLN A 26 36.61 19.60 35.77
C GLN A 26 36.28 18.81 34.51
N SER A 27 35.80 17.58 34.69
CA SER A 27 35.28 16.77 33.61
C SER A 27 34.18 17.55 32.91
N ALA A 28 34.51 18.11 31.74
CA ALA A 28 33.54 18.72 30.86
C ALA A 28 32.39 17.72 30.66
N PRO A 29 31.11 18.16 30.77
CA PRO A 29 29.99 17.27 30.54
C PRO A 29 30.16 16.62 29.16
N PRO A 30 29.93 15.31 29.02
CA PRO A 30 30.09 14.63 27.73
C PRO A 30 29.25 15.37 26.70
N ALA A 31 29.89 15.74 25.57
CA ALA A 31 29.23 16.43 24.49
C ALA A 31 27.95 15.67 24.12
N ARG A 32 26.81 16.37 24.13
CA ARG A 32 25.54 15.77 23.69
C ARG A 32 25.73 15.37 22.22
N VAL A 33 25.80 14.07 21.97
CA VAL A 33 25.75 13.54 20.60
C VAL A 33 24.36 13.85 20.07
N GLU A 34 24.29 14.79 19.13
CA GLU A 34 23.05 15.15 18.47
C GLU A 34 22.54 13.96 17.64
N ALA A 35 21.25 13.65 17.76
CA ALA A 35 20.66 12.54 17.02
C ALA A 35 20.70 12.84 15.51
N PRO A 36 20.91 11.82 14.65
CA PRO A 36 20.86 12.03 13.19
C PRO A 36 19.52 12.63 12.75
N PRO A 37 19.49 13.52 11.73
CA PRO A 37 18.27 14.19 11.28
C PRO A 37 17.06 13.28 11.06
N ALA A 38 17.28 12.09 10.49
CA ALA A 38 16.21 11.13 10.24
C ALA A 38 15.56 10.58 11.53
N VAL A 39 16.35 10.41 12.60
CA VAL A 39 15.85 10.01 13.92
C VAL A 39 15.11 11.18 14.56
N THR A 40 15.66 12.39 14.48
CA THR A 40 15.00 13.61 14.97
C THR A 40 13.64 13.83 14.30
N LEU A 41 13.55 13.67 12.99
CA LEU A 41 12.29 13.74 12.24
C LEU A 41 11.28 12.70 12.74
N GLY A 42 11.73 11.46 12.93
CA GLY A 42 10.94 10.38 13.49
C GLY A 42 10.38 10.68 14.88
N LEU A 43 11.24 11.15 15.79
CA LEU A 43 10.86 11.56 17.15
C LEU A 43 9.84 12.70 17.13
N ARG A 44 10.00 13.71 16.27
CA ARG A 44 9.03 14.81 16.12
C ARG A 44 7.68 14.31 15.61
N ALA A 45 7.68 13.46 14.58
CA ALA A 45 6.46 12.90 14.01
C ALA A 45 5.71 12.00 15.02
N GLU A 46 6.44 11.17 15.77
CA GLU A 46 5.86 10.27 16.77
C GLU A 46 5.37 11.03 18.01
N SER A 47 6.14 12.00 18.49
CA SER A 47 5.74 12.87 19.61
C SER A 47 4.42 13.58 19.33
N LEU A 48 4.25 14.11 18.11
CA LEU A 48 2.98 14.66 17.68
C LEU A 48 1.88 13.58 17.66
N ARG A 49 2.14 12.42 17.07
CA ARG A 49 1.13 11.35 16.99
C ARG A 49 0.60 10.96 18.36
N LEU A 50 1.48 10.87 19.36
CA LEU A 50 1.15 10.54 20.74
C LEU A 50 0.43 11.67 21.49
N SER A 51 0.70 12.94 21.16
CA SER A 51 0.04 14.09 21.79
C SER A 51 -1.40 14.30 21.30
N LEU A 52 -1.70 13.93 20.06
CA LEU A 52 -3.03 14.02 19.47
C LEU A 52 -3.94 12.89 19.94
N ARG A 53 -5.19 13.24 20.32
CA ARG A 53 -6.16 12.26 20.81
C ARG A 53 -7.05 11.70 19.71
N VAL A 54 -7.33 10.40 19.76
CA VAL A 54 -8.12 9.68 18.75
C VAL A 54 -9.44 9.19 19.35
N LEU A 55 -10.57 9.59 18.75
CA LEU A 55 -11.88 9.02 19.05
C LEU A 55 -12.00 7.64 18.38
N PRO A 56 -12.50 6.61 19.10
CA PRO A 56 -12.62 5.24 18.58
C PRO A 56 -13.85 5.08 17.68
N THR A 57 -14.05 6.00 16.73
CA THR A 57 -15.19 6.00 15.80
C THR A 57 -14.67 6.20 14.39
N VAL A 58 -15.10 5.34 13.46
CA VAL A 58 -14.83 5.53 12.03
C VAL A 58 -16.03 6.23 11.41
N VAL A 59 -15.77 7.28 10.64
CA VAL A 59 -16.79 8.01 9.89
C VAL A 59 -16.66 7.67 8.41
N ILE A 60 -17.75 7.19 7.83
CA ILE A 60 -17.85 6.89 6.40
C ILE A 60 -18.70 8.00 5.75
N VAL A 61 -18.16 8.65 4.75
CA VAL A 61 -18.82 9.73 4.01
C VAL A 61 -19.03 9.33 2.54
N PRO A 62 -20.04 9.89 1.84
CA PRO A 62 -20.31 9.51 0.47
C PRO A 62 -19.42 10.22 -0.57
N ASP A 63 -18.81 11.36 -0.21
CA ASP A 63 -18.16 12.24 -1.18
C ASP A 63 -17.06 13.15 -0.59
N GLY A 64 -16.37 13.86 -1.47
CA GLY A 64 -15.33 14.82 -1.14
C GLY A 64 -15.79 15.99 -0.26
N PRO A 65 -16.90 16.69 -0.57
CA PRO A 65 -17.41 17.77 0.28
C PRO A 65 -17.67 17.34 1.73
N SER A 66 -18.30 16.18 1.93
CA SER A 66 -18.52 15.59 3.24
C SER A 66 -17.20 15.19 3.90
N TYR A 67 -16.25 14.65 3.15
CA TYR A 67 -14.92 14.36 3.67
C TYR A 67 -14.21 15.61 4.21
N LEU A 68 -14.19 16.69 3.44
CA LEU A 68 -13.57 17.96 3.83
C LEU A 68 -14.20 18.49 5.12
N ALA A 69 -15.54 18.54 5.18
CA ALA A 69 -16.26 19.03 6.35
C ALA A 69 -16.02 18.14 7.59
N ALA A 70 -15.88 16.83 7.43
CA ALA A 70 -15.55 15.92 8.52
C ALA A 70 -14.12 16.17 9.06
N ILE A 71 -13.12 16.35 8.18
CA ILE A 71 -11.74 16.66 8.60
C ILE A 71 -11.66 18.03 9.29
N GLU A 72 -12.39 19.02 8.79
CA GLU A 72 -12.46 20.36 9.39
C GLU A 72 -12.95 20.36 10.85
N SER A 73 -13.75 19.36 11.23
CA SER A 73 -14.24 19.19 12.59
C SER A 73 -13.22 18.60 13.55
N TRP A 74 -12.08 18.10 13.07
CA TRP A 74 -11.00 17.59 13.93
C TRP A 74 -10.49 18.68 14.86
N ARG A 75 -10.03 18.28 16.04
CA ARG A 75 -9.27 19.13 16.96
C ARG A 75 -8.11 18.33 17.53
N PRO A 76 -7.05 18.96 18.06
CA PRO A 76 -5.98 18.22 18.75
C PRO A 76 -6.49 17.35 19.92
N SER A 77 -7.58 17.78 20.56
CA SER A 77 -8.27 17.06 21.63
C SER A 77 -9.11 15.86 21.17
N GLY A 78 -9.36 15.73 19.86
CA GLY A 78 -10.17 14.66 19.31
C GLY A 78 -10.21 14.69 17.79
N ARG A 79 -9.60 13.67 17.17
CA ARG A 79 -9.71 13.35 15.75
C ARG A 79 -10.19 11.92 15.56
N PHE A 80 -10.68 11.60 14.37
CA PHE A 80 -11.25 10.29 14.05
C PHE A 80 -11.01 9.95 12.58
N PRO A 81 -10.84 8.66 12.23
CA PRO A 81 -10.71 8.28 10.82
C PRO A 81 -11.95 8.64 10.00
N VAL A 82 -11.72 9.21 8.82
CA VAL A 82 -12.77 9.53 7.83
C VAL A 82 -12.44 8.79 6.53
N LEU A 83 -13.38 8.01 6.02
CA LEU A 83 -13.21 7.24 4.78
C LEU A 83 -14.35 7.55 3.81
N ILE A 84 -14.11 7.40 2.51
CA ILE A 84 -15.10 7.70 1.47
C ILE A 84 -15.63 6.38 0.88
N ASP A 85 -16.94 6.13 0.98
CA ASP A 85 -17.65 5.11 0.18
C ASP A 85 -18.19 5.80 -1.07
N ASP A 86 -17.40 5.80 -2.14
CA ASP A 86 -17.77 6.36 -3.45
C ASP A 86 -18.68 5.41 -4.27
N GLY A 87 -19.17 4.34 -3.64
CA GLY A 87 -20.00 3.32 -4.27
C GLY A 87 -19.22 2.22 -4.99
N THR A 88 -17.90 2.35 -5.13
CA THR A 88 -17.07 1.32 -5.77
C THR A 88 -16.74 0.16 -4.82
N ARG A 89 -16.46 -1.01 -5.38
CA ARG A 89 -16.04 -2.18 -4.57
C ARG A 89 -14.64 -2.00 -3.97
N GLU A 90 -13.76 -1.27 -4.66
CA GLU A 90 -12.43 -0.95 -4.14
C GLU A 90 -12.51 -0.11 -2.87
N SER A 91 -13.30 0.97 -2.85
CA SER A 91 -13.43 1.84 -1.67
C SER A 91 -14.04 1.09 -0.48
N ARG A 92 -15.09 0.29 -0.69
CA ARG A 92 -15.68 -0.56 0.37
C ARG A 92 -14.71 -1.64 0.86
N HIS A 93 -13.88 -2.19 -0.04
CA HIS A 93 -12.84 -3.13 0.34
C HIS A 93 -11.79 -2.47 1.25
N HIS A 94 -11.31 -1.28 0.89
CA HIS A 94 -10.40 -0.47 1.69
C HIS A 94 -11.00 -0.07 3.05
N ILE A 95 -12.27 0.33 3.09
CA ILE A 95 -12.97 0.65 4.34
C ILE A 95 -12.98 -0.56 5.28
N ALA A 96 -13.38 -1.73 4.77
CA ALA A 96 -13.45 -2.94 5.59
C ALA A 96 -12.07 -3.36 6.13
N LEU A 97 -11.01 -3.25 5.31
CA LEU A 97 -9.64 -3.48 5.76
C LEU A 97 -9.24 -2.51 6.88
N PHE A 98 -9.51 -1.23 6.70
CA PHE A 98 -9.21 -0.22 7.70
C PHE A 98 -9.96 -0.47 9.01
N VAL A 99 -11.27 -0.71 8.95
CA VAL A 99 -12.11 -0.95 10.14
C VAL A 99 -11.65 -2.19 10.90
N ALA A 100 -11.31 -3.28 10.19
CA ALA A 100 -10.79 -4.49 10.80
C ALA A 100 -9.44 -4.27 11.52
N ALA A 101 -8.58 -3.40 10.98
CA ALA A 101 -7.28 -3.08 11.57
C ALA A 101 -7.39 -2.06 12.73
N PHE A 102 -8.20 -1.02 12.56
CA PHE A 102 -8.38 0.06 13.53
C PHE A 102 -9.19 -0.38 14.76
N LYS A 103 -10.12 -1.33 14.59
CA LYS A 103 -11.02 -1.86 15.63
C LYS A 103 -11.77 -0.73 16.37
N PRO A 104 -12.61 0.04 15.65
CA PRO A 104 -13.39 1.10 16.29
C PRO A 104 -14.44 0.54 17.24
N GLU A 105 -14.89 1.36 18.18
CA GLU A 105 -16.06 1.07 19.00
C GLU A 105 -17.37 1.33 18.23
N ARG A 106 -17.34 2.25 17.26
CA ARG A 106 -18.50 2.64 16.45
C ARG A 106 -18.09 2.92 15.00
N VAL A 107 -18.97 2.58 14.06
CA VAL A 107 -18.87 3.02 12.67
C VAL A 107 -20.13 3.78 12.32
N VAL A 108 -19.97 5.01 11.83
CA VAL A 108 -21.08 5.88 11.47
C VAL A 108 -21.01 6.28 10.00
N SER A 109 -22.16 6.44 9.36
CA SER A 109 -22.25 7.22 8.13
C SER A 109 -22.56 8.67 8.44
N TRP A 110 -22.00 9.58 7.65
CA TRP A 110 -22.29 10.99 7.77
C TRP A 110 -22.17 11.69 6.42
N ALA A 111 -22.99 12.70 6.20
CA ALA A 111 -22.93 13.57 5.04
C ALA A 111 -23.12 15.02 5.49
N ALA A 112 -22.38 15.95 4.87
CA ALA A 112 -22.62 17.37 5.11
C ALA A 112 -24.01 17.76 4.57
N GLN A 113 -24.74 18.63 5.28
CA GLN A 113 -26.06 19.07 4.83
C GLN A 113 -25.94 19.92 3.55
N ALA A 114 -26.26 19.30 2.42
CA ALA A 114 -27.05 19.91 1.35
C ALA A 114 -27.85 18.79 0.66
N PRO A 115 -29.20 18.87 0.63
CA PRO A 115 -30.00 18.00 -0.22
C PRO A 115 -29.73 18.37 -1.69
N GLY A 116 -29.35 17.37 -2.48
CA GLY A 116 -28.96 17.53 -3.88
C GLY A 116 -27.45 17.36 -4.05
N ARG A 117 -27.04 16.38 -4.86
CA ARG A 117 -25.65 16.09 -5.25
C ARG A 117 -24.88 17.39 -5.51
N VAL A 118 -24.15 17.90 -4.52
CA VAL A 118 -23.02 18.78 -4.79
C VAL A 118 -21.98 17.84 -5.35
N ASP A 119 -21.85 17.84 -6.67
CA ASP A 119 -20.89 17.00 -7.36
C ASP A 119 -19.52 17.20 -6.70
N ALA A 120 -18.81 16.13 -6.34
CA ALA A 120 -17.44 16.26 -5.85
C ALA A 120 -16.54 16.94 -6.90
N LEU A 121 -16.98 16.98 -8.17
CA LEU A 121 -16.44 17.81 -9.24
C LEU A 121 -16.67 19.32 -9.08
N ALA A 122 -17.54 19.80 -8.19
CA ALA A 122 -17.87 21.22 -8.02
C ALA A 122 -16.79 21.98 -7.24
N LEU A 123 -16.06 21.32 -6.33
CA LEU A 123 -14.92 21.93 -5.66
C LEU A 123 -13.68 21.82 -6.54
N ARG A 124 -13.42 22.87 -7.31
CA ARG A 124 -12.27 22.95 -8.23
C ARG A 124 -11.57 24.29 -8.13
N GLY A 125 -10.34 24.31 -8.63
CA GLY A 125 -9.56 25.53 -8.77
C GLY A 125 -9.29 26.26 -7.44
N PRO A 126 -9.24 27.61 -7.47
CA PRO A 126 -8.86 28.42 -6.32
C PRO A 126 -9.77 28.28 -5.10
N GLU A 127 -11.06 27.97 -5.29
CA GLU A 127 -11.99 27.78 -4.18
C GLU A 127 -11.67 26.54 -3.37
N LEU A 128 -11.39 25.42 -4.05
CA LEU A 128 -10.94 24.19 -3.37
C LEU A 128 -9.67 24.47 -2.57
N GLU A 129 -8.66 25.09 -3.19
CA GLU A 129 -7.40 25.45 -2.53
C GLU A 129 -7.62 26.23 -1.23
N SER A 130 -8.41 27.32 -1.32
CA SER A 130 -8.72 28.16 -0.17
C SER A 130 -9.46 27.40 0.93
N ARG A 131 -10.38 26.49 0.57
CA ARG A 131 -11.08 25.62 1.52
C ARG A 131 -10.18 24.58 2.16
N LEU A 132 -9.23 24.00 1.43
CA LEU A 132 -8.27 23.04 1.98
C LEU A 132 -7.41 23.70 3.06
N MET A 133 -6.84 24.87 2.76
CA MET A 133 -5.99 25.60 3.72
C MET A 133 -6.77 26.00 4.98
N ARG A 134 -8.01 26.51 4.82
CA ARG A 134 -8.90 26.79 5.95
C ARG A 134 -9.25 25.54 6.76
N ALA A 135 -9.54 24.42 6.11
CA ALA A 135 -9.85 23.18 6.80
C ALA A 135 -8.67 22.66 7.64
N VAL A 136 -7.43 22.75 7.12
CA VAL A 136 -6.21 22.44 7.89
C VAL A 136 -6.08 23.37 9.11
N ALA A 137 -6.25 24.68 8.91
CA ALA A 137 -6.17 25.66 10.00
C ALA A 137 -7.24 25.40 11.10
N ARG A 138 -8.49 25.17 10.69
CA ARG A 138 -9.60 24.86 11.61
C ARG A 138 -9.43 23.55 12.34
N ALA A 139 -8.85 22.52 11.71
CA ALA A 139 -8.54 21.25 12.35
C ALA A 139 -7.58 21.40 13.55
N TRP A 140 -6.83 22.50 13.61
CA TRP A 140 -5.95 22.87 14.71
C TRP A 140 -6.53 23.90 15.66
N GLY A 141 -7.75 24.39 15.40
CA GLY A 141 -8.41 25.40 16.22
C GLY A 141 -8.01 26.85 15.90
N ALA A 142 -7.38 27.08 14.74
CA ALA A 142 -7.15 28.45 14.28
C ALA A 142 -8.47 29.15 13.94
N ALA A 143 -8.49 30.46 14.15
CA ALA A 143 -9.60 31.31 13.73
C ALA A 143 -9.76 31.26 12.19
N ASP A 144 -10.99 31.45 11.72
CA ASP A 144 -11.25 31.54 10.28
C ASP A 144 -10.79 32.92 9.77
N THR A 145 -9.69 32.94 9.04
CA THR A 145 -9.07 34.17 8.52
C THR A 145 -8.83 34.06 7.01
N ALA A 146 -8.61 35.20 6.36
CA ALA A 146 -8.21 35.26 4.95
C ALA A 146 -6.81 34.67 4.70
N GLU A 147 -5.98 34.55 5.74
CA GLU A 147 -4.61 34.04 5.69
C GLU A 147 -4.46 32.79 6.59
N PRO A 148 -4.94 31.61 6.15
CA PRO A 148 -5.04 30.42 7.01
C PRO A 148 -3.69 29.95 7.55
N LEU A 149 -2.60 30.14 6.79
CA LEU A 149 -1.26 29.75 7.19
C LEU A 149 -0.74 30.57 8.38
N GLU A 150 -1.00 31.87 8.39
CA GLU A 150 -0.62 32.74 9.51
C GLU A 150 -1.46 32.43 10.76
N GLY A 151 -2.75 32.14 10.58
CA GLY A 151 -3.60 31.65 11.67
C GLY A 151 -3.09 30.32 12.25
N LEU A 152 -2.65 29.40 11.40
CA LEU A 152 -2.08 28.11 11.80
C LEU A 152 -0.75 28.28 12.55
N LYS A 153 0.16 29.14 12.05
CA LYS A 153 1.39 29.52 12.74
C LYS A 153 1.12 30.13 14.12
N ALA A 154 0.11 30.99 14.24
CA ALA A 154 -0.26 31.61 15.51
C ALA A 154 -0.71 30.57 16.55
N VAL A 155 -1.45 29.54 16.12
CA VAL A 155 -1.87 28.42 16.99
C VAL A 155 -0.69 27.53 17.38
N TRP A 156 0.19 27.21 16.44
CA TRP A 156 1.37 26.39 16.73
C TRP A 156 2.37 27.10 17.64
N GLY A 157 2.57 28.40 17.43
CA GLY A 157 3.50 29.23 18.18
C GLY A 157 4.88 28.59 18.28
N SER A 158 5.50 28.68 19.46
CA SER A 158 6.74 27.96 19.78
C SER A 158 6.51 26.53 20.27
N ALA A 159 5.25 26.12 20.49
CA ALA A 159 4.90 24.81 21.05
C ALA A 159 4.97 23.69 20.01
N TYR A 160 4.90 24.02 18.73
CA TYR A 160 4.92 23.04 17.65
C TYR A 160 5.65 23.57 16.42
N THR A 161 6.45 22.72 15.78
CA THR A 161 7.12 23.02 14.51
C THR A 161 6.77 21.93 13.51
N PRO A 162 6.17 22.28 12.35
CA PRO A 162 5.79 21.31 11.34
C PRO A 162 7.01 20.53 10.86
N THR A 163 6.85 19.22 10.65
CA THR A 163 7.95 18.34 10.22
C THR A 163 8.15 18.26 8.72
N GLY A 164 7.24 18.87 7.94
CA GLY A 164 7.29 18.78 6.49
C GLY A 164 6.22 19.60 5.79
N LEU A 165 6.19 19.48 4.47
CA LEU A 165 5.29 20.18 3.57
C LEU A 165 4.41 19.16 2.83
N VAL A 166 3.12 19.47 2.69
CA VAL A 166 2.20 18.70 1.85
C VAL A 166 1.86 19.52 0.62
N VAL A 167 2.03 18.91 -0.56
CA VAL A 167 1.76 19.53 -1.84
C VAL A 167 0.74 18.70 -2.63
N THR A 168 -0.16 19.38 -3.33
CA THR A 168 -1.09 18.77 -4.30
C THR A 168 -1.18 19.61 -5.58
N PHE A 169 -1.88 19.08 -6.59
CA PHE A 169 -2.13 19.79 -7.85
C PHE A 169 -3.56 20.33 -7.91
N PRO A 170 -3.81 21.40 -8.69
CA PRO A 170 -5.15 21.85 -8.99
C PRO A 170 -6.00 20.72 -9.56
N ASN A 171 -7.16 20.48 -8.96
CA ASN A 171 -8.16 19.51 -9.41
C ASN A 171 -7.74 18.02 -9.36
N ASP A 172 -6.61 17.67 -8.73
CA ASP A 172 -6.21 16.26 -8.58
C ASP A 172 -7.02 15.58 -7.49
N THR A 173 -7.54 14.38 -7.75
CA THR A 173 -8.43 13.66 -6.82
C THR A 173 -7.74 13.21 -5.52
N ALA A 174 -6.41 13.14 -5.49
CA ALA A 174 -5.65 12.81 -4.29
C ALA A 174 -5.58 13.97 -3.27
N TRP A 175 -6.24 15.12 -3.52
CA TRP A 175 -6.34 16.21 -2.55
C TRP A 175 -6.90 15.75 -1.19
N THR A 176 -7.70 14.68 -1.15
CA THR A 176 -8.22 14.10 0.11
C THR A 176 -7.11 13.57 1.01
N ALA A 177 -6.04 13.03 0.42
CA ALA A 177 -4.82 12.67 1.14
C ALA A 177 -4.07 13.92 1.59
N ALA A 178 -3.95 14.92 0.70
CA ALA A 178 -3.28 16.19 1.01
C ALA A 178 -3.88 16.84 2.26
N LEU A 179 -5.21 16.97 2.27
CA LEU A 179 -5.97 17.55 3.38
C LEU A 179 -5.75 16.78 4.68
N ALA A 180 -5.95 15.47 4.66
CA ALA A 180 -5.87 14.67 5.88
C ALA A 180 -4.45 14.57 6.43
N ILE A 181 -3.43 14.41 5.58
CA ILE A 181 -2.04 14.37 6.00
C ILE A 181 -1.65 15.73 6.58
N ALA A 182 -1.96 16.85 5.89
CA ALA A 182 -1.66 18.19 6.39
C ALA A 182 -2.35 18.47 7.74
N ALA A 183 -3.65 18.19 7.85
CA ALA A 183 -4.40 18.37 9.10
C ALA A 183 -3.93 17.41 10.20
N GLY A 184 -3.66 16.15 9.88
CA GLY A 184 -3.31 15.11 10.84
C GLY A 184 -1.86 15.13 11.31
N ARG A 185 -0.94 15.64 10.48
CA ARG A 185 0.49 15.80 10.79
C ARG A 185 0.83 17.23 11.23
N GLY A 186 -0.09 18.18 11.14
CA GLY A 186 0.20 19.60 11.42
C GLY A 186 1.20 20.17 10.42
N GLN A 187 0.95 20.02 9.13
CA GLN A 187 1.87 20.46 8.08
C GLN A 187 1.23 21.57 7.23
N PRO A 188 2.01 22.56 6.76
CA PRO A 188 1.56 23.46 5.70
C PRO A 188 1.10 22.67 4.48
N LEU A 189 0.00 23.12 3.87
CA LEU A 189 -0.53 22.60 2.62
C LEU A 189 -0.33 23.66 1.53
N ALA A 190 0.19 23.23 0.39
CA ALA A 190 0.33 24.07 -0.79
C ALA A 190 -0.26 23.40 -2.04
N VAL A 191 -0.78 24.21 -2.94
CA VAL A 191 -1.18 23.78 -4.29
C VAL A 191 -0.13 24.31 -5.26
N VAL A 192 0.40 23.45 -6.12
CA VAL A 192 1.40 23.80 -7.13
C VAL A 192 0.92 23.38 -8.53
N PRO A 193 1.38 24.05 -9.61
CA PRO A 193 0.98 23.67 -10.96
C PRO A 193 1.25 22.19 -11.28
N ALA A 194 0.28 21.54 -11.92
CA ALA A 194 0.43 20.15 -12.37
C ALA A 194 1.39 20.08 -13.57
N PRO A 195 2.30 19.09 -13.61
CA PRO A 195 3.06 18.77 -14.82
C PRO A 195 2.12 18.35 -15.96
N ALA A 196 2.47 18.70 -17.20
CA ALA A 196 1.71 18.28 -18.38
C ALA A 196 1.68 16.75 -18.53
N SER A 197 2.77 16.10 -18.12
CA SER A 197 2.93 14.65 -18.09
C SER A 197 2.33 13.96 -16.85
N SER A 198 1.51 14.63 -16.03
CA SER A 198 0.95 14.07 -14.77
C SER A 198 0.26 12.70 -14.91
N ARG A 199 -0.28 12.38 -16.09
CA ARG A 199 -0.92 11.09 -16.41
C ARG A 199 -0.10 10.18 -17.33
N ALA A 200 1.12 10.56 -17.67
CA ALA A 200 2.01 9.76 -18.50
C ALA A 200 2.66 8.61 -17.70
N ALA A 201 3.33 7.69 -18.40
CA ALA A 201 4.10 6.63 -17.75
C ALA A 201 5.43 7.13 -17.15
N ALA A 202 5.97 8.24 -17.67
CA ALA A 202 7.18 8.90 -17.19
C ALA A 202 7.11 10.41 -17.46
N MET A 203 7.78 11.19 -16.62
CA MET A 203 7.92 12.64 -16.71
C MET A 203 9.30 13.01 -17.29
N PRO A 204 9.41 13.98 -18.21
CA PRO A 204 10.72 14.53 -18.60
C PRO A 204 11.40 15.25 -17.43
N LEU A 205 12.72 15.23 -17.35
CA LEU A 205 13.44 15.93 -16.28
C LEU A 205 13.11 17.43 -16.20
N THR A 206 12.93 18.11 -17.32
CA THR A 206 12.58 19.54 -17.36
C THR A 206 11.27 19.85 -16.64
N GLU A 207 10.25 18.99 -16.79
CA GLU A 207 9.00 19.09 -16.03
C GLU A 207 9.22 18.80 -14.54
N ALA A 208 10.06 17.81 -14.21
CA ALA A 208 10.39 17.48 -12.82
C ALA A 208 11.13 18.62 -12.11
N LEU A 209 12.05 19.31 -12.80
CA LEU A 209 12.74 20.51 -12.28
C LEU A 209 11.77 21.69 -12.11
N THR A 210 10.80 21.84 -13.01
CA THR A 210 9.74 22.86 -12.89
C THR A 210 8.87 22.60 -11.66
N LEU A 211 8.51 21.32 -11.43
CA LEU A 211 7.78 20.89 -10.25
C LEU A 211 8.59 21.11 -8.97
N ASP A 212 9.86 20.70 -8.93
CA ASP A 212 10.75 20.91 -7.78
C ASP A 212 10.86 22.40 -7.43
N ALA A 213 11.07 23.26 -8.42
CA ALA A 213 11.12 24.71 -8.22
C ALA A 213 9.79 25.26 -7.66
N ALA A 214 8.63 24.75 -8.10
CA ALA A 214 7.34 25.15 -7.56
C ALA A 214 7.14 24.70 -6.10
N VAL A 215 7.61 23.50 -5.76
CA VAL A 215 7.60 22.96 -4.40
C VAL A 215 8.52 23.78 -3.48
N ARG A 216 9.73 24.11 -3.93
CA ARG A 216 10.67 24.96 -3.18
C ARG A 216 10.08 26.34 -2.89
N ARG A 217 9.52 27.00 -3.90
CA ARG A 217 8.78 28.27 -3.68
C ARG A 217 7.65 28.11 -2.68
N ALA A 218 6.96 26.97 -2.66
CA ALA A 218 5.92 26.70 -1.67
C ALA A 218 6.51 26.56 -0.25
N ALA A 219 7.63 25.87 -0.10
CA ALA A 219 8.36 25.77 1.16
C ALA A 219 8.85 27.15 1.65
N GLU A 220 9.43 27.97 0.78
CA GLU A 220 9.88 29.35 1.08
C GLU A 220 8.74 30.21 1.64
N ARG A 221 7.56 30.15 1.00
CA ARG A 221 6.36 30.89 1.46
C ARG A 221 5.89 30.47 2.84
N THR A 222 6.28 29.28 3.32
CA THR A 222 5.94 28.88 4.68
C THR A 222 6.72 29.65 5.74
N GLY A 223 7.89 30.20 5.42
CA GLY A 223 8.78 30.86 6.37
C GLY A 223 9.50 29.92 7.35
N TYR A 224 9.31 28.60 7.25
CA TYR A 224 10.08 27.61 7.99
C TYR A 224 11.39 27.31 7.28
N THR A 225 12.44 26.95 8.03
CA THR A 225 13.73 26.55 7.43
C THR A 225 13.60 25.20 6.70
N PHE A 226 14.29 25.06 5.57
CA PHE A 226 14.29 23.87 4.71
C PHE A 226 15.52 23.79 3.77
N ALA A 227 16.66 24.34 4.16
CA ALA A 227 17.88 24.34 3.35
C ALA A 227 18.62 22.98 3.36
N GLY A 228 18.45 22.18 4.40
CA GLY A 228 19.07 20.86 4.51
C GLY A 228 18.39 19.96 5.54
N LEU A 229 18.76 18.68 5.57
CA LEU A 229 18.21 17.74 6.55
C LEU A 229 18.52 18.18 7.99
N GLY A 230 17.50 18.12 8.86
CA GLY A 230 17.55 18.55 10.25
C GLY A 230 16.91 19.92 10.46
N ASP A 231 16.40 20.55 9.39
CA ASP A 231 15.68 21.80 9.45
C ASP A 231 14.25 21.62 9.99
N GLN A 232 13.49 22.71 10.02
CA GLN A 232 12.10 22.65 10.44
C GLN A 232 11.31 21.73 9.50
N LEU A 233 11.45 21.88 8.18
CA LEU A 233 10.83 21.02 7.17
C LEU A 233 11.81 19.99 6.61
N ASP A 234 11.62 18.71 6.97
CA ASP A 234 12.47 17.59 6.52
C ASP A 234 11.69 16.50 5.76
N ALA A 235 10.37 16.67 5.60
CA ALA A 235 9.52 15.73 4.87
C ALA A 235 8.70 16.44 3.79
N LEU A 236 8.45 15.73 2.69
CA LEU A 236 7.64 16.24 1.58
C LEU A 236 6.62 15.19 1.14
N THR A 237 5.33 15.53 1.21
CA THR A 237 4.28 14.68 0.64
C THR A 237 3.77 15.27 -0.66
N LEU A 238 3.93 14.56 -1.78
CA LEU A 238 3.22 14.84 -3.02
C LEU A 238 1.92 14.05 -3.04
N ALA A 239 0.82 14.68 -2.65
CA ALA A 239 -0.52 14.10 -2.70
C ALA A 239 -1.19 14.43 -4.05
N ALA A 240 -0.69 13.80 -5.12
CA ALA A 240 -1.18 13.98 -6.48
C ALA A 240 -0.86 12.79 -7.40
N THR A 241 -1.63 12.66 -8.47
CA THR A 241 -1.34 11.76 -9.59
C THR A 241 -0.22 12.35 -10.44
N ALA A 242 0.95 11.73 -10.36
CA ALA A 242 2.14 12.05 -11.15
C ALA A 242 2.87 10.75 -11.51
N PRO A 243 3.64 10.71 -12.61
CA PRO A 243 4.48 9.57 -12.93
C PRO A 243 5.50 9.32 -11.81
N ALA A 244 5.70 8.05 -11.42
CA ALA A 244 6.76 7.69 -10.48
C ALA A 244 8.16 7.83 -11.11
N ARG A 245 8.23 7.80 -12.45
CA ARG A 245 9.45 7.82 -13.25
C ARG A 245 9.75 9.22 -13.79
N VAL A 246 11.01 9.63 -13.72
CA VAL A 246 11.54 10.79 -14.41
C VAL A 246 12.62 10.34 -15.40
N THR A 247 12.42 10.59 -16.68
CA THR A 247 13.40 10.24 -17.73
C THR A 247 14.49 11.30 -17.79
N VAL A 248 15.75 10.87 -17.79
CA VAL A 248 16.94 11.73 -17.91
C VAL A 248 17.64 11.44 -19.23
N GLN A 249 17.98 12.46 -20.01
CA GLN A 249 18.71 12.39 -21.28
C GLN A 249 20.19 12.76 -21.09
N ALA A 250 21.01 12.61 -22.15
CA ALA A 250 22.45 12.87 -22.05
C ALA A 250 22.78 14.36 -21.88
N GLU A 251 21.95 15.21 -22.47
CA GLU A 251 22.05 16.67 -22.47
C GLU A 251 21.43 17.33 -21.22
N ASP A 252 20.82 16.54 -20.33
CA ASP A 252 20.12 17.05 -19.17
C ASP A 252 21.09 17.65 -18.14
N PRO A 253 20.68 18.70 -17.41
CA PRO A 253 21.54 19.45 -16.48
C PRO A 253 21.90 18.69 -15.20
N LEU A 254 21.44 17.44 -15.03
CA LEU A 254 21.86 16.57 -13.93
C LEU A 254 23.29 16.11 -14.19
N GLN A 255 24.26 16.90 -13.75
CA GLN A 255 25.65 16.48 -13.84
C GLN A 255 25.88 15.25 -12.94
N PRO A 256 26.36 14.13 -13.49
CA PRO A 256 26.71 12.97 -12.68
C PRO A 256 27.83 13.37 -11.70
N GLN A 257 27.68 12.99 -10.43
CA GLN A 257 28.77 13.12 -9.48
C GLN A 257 29.81 12.04 -9.80
N MET A 258 30.93 12.43 -10.41
CA MET A 258 32.09 11.58 -10.63
C MET A 258 32.46 10.82 -9.35
N GLY A 259 32.33 9.48 -9.36
CA GLY A 259 32.63 8.61 -8.22
C GLY A 259 31.48 8.39 -7.23
N ALA A 260 30.26 8.83 -7.53
CA ALA A 260 29.08 8.31 -6.84
C ALA A 260 28.90 6.83 -7.19
N PRO A 261 28.49 5.97 -6.23
CA PRO A 261 28.31 4.53 -6.47
C PRO A 261 27.20 4.21 -7.49
N PHE A 262 26.40 5.21 -7.86
CA PHE A 262 25.18 5.08 -8.64
C PHE A 262 25.10 6.21 -9.67
N ASP A 263 25.35 5.90 -10.94
CA ASP A 263 25.33 6.84 -12.06
C ASP A 263 24.31 6.36 -13.12
N PRO A 264 23.16 7.04 -13.30
CA PRO A 264 22.15 6.62 -14.27
C PRO A 264 22.65 6.88 -15.71
N ARG A 265 22.53 5.89 -16.60
CA ARG A 265 22.84 6.10 -18.02
C ARG A 265 21.76 6.99 -18.68
N PRO A 266 22.10 7.72 -19.75
CA PRO A 266 21.10 8.42 -20.56
C PRO A 266 19.94 7.50 -20.96
N GLY A 267 18.72 8.00 -20.79
CA GLY A 267 17.46 7.28 -21.00
C GLY A 267 16.97 6.45 -19.80
N GLU A 268 17.81 6.20 -18.80
CA GLU A 268 17.40 5.44 -17.61
C GLU A 268 16.65 6.35 -16.61
N PRO A 269 15.43 5.97 -16.19
CA PRO A 269 14.62 6.83 -15.34
C PRO A 269 15.10 6.82 -13.88
N LEU A 270 14.90 7.95 -13.23
CA LEU A 270 15.01 8.14 -11.78
C LEU A 270 13.63 8.13 -11.13
N ALA A 271 13.58 7.92 -9.82
CA ALA A 271 12.34 8.03 -9.07
C ALA A 271 12.01 9.50 -8.77
N LEU A 272 10.79 9.92 -9.06
CA LEU A 272 10.32 11.28 -8.78
C LEU A 272 10.49 11.64 -7.29
N THR A 273 10.13 10.70 -6.41
CA THR A 273 10.23 10.88 -4.95
C THR A 273 11.66 10.85 -4.41
N ASP A 274 12.67 10.54 -5.24
CA ASP A 274 14.06 10.72 -4.85
C ASP A 274 14.66 12.03 -5.37
N LEU A 275 14.13 12.56 -6.48
CA LEU A 275 14.48 13.87 -7.02
C LEU A 275 13.88 15.00 -6.19
N LEU A 276 12.59 14.92 -5.87
CA LEU A 276 11.93 15.91 -5.02
C LEU A 276 12.54 15.90 -3.62
N GLY A 277 12.70 17.10 -3.05
CA GLY A 277 13.33 17.25 -1.74
C GLY A 277 14.85 17.36 -1.80
N ARG A 278 15.43 17.62 -2.99
CA ARG A 278 16.86 17.87 -3.18
C ARG A 278 17.14 19.27 -3.70
N ASP A 279 18.40 19.68 -3.66
CA ASP A 279 18.92 20.89 -4.29
C ASP A 279 19.27 20.64 -5.75
N LEU A 280 18.29 20.84 -6.62
CA LEU A 280 18.40 20.61 -8.06
C LEU A 280 18.37 21.95 -8.82
N PRO A 281 19.12 22.09 -9.92
CA PRO A 281 20.08 21.13 -10.49
C PRO A 281 21.49 21.27 -9.89
N ALA A 282 21.63 21.79 -8.66
CA ALA A 282 22.92 22.06 -8.06
C ALA A 282 23.81 20.81 -8.00
N ARG A 283 25.13 20.97 -8.19
CA ARG A 283 26.07 19.84 -8.27
C ARG A 283 26.08 18.94 -7.03
N ALA A 284 25.86 19.52 -5.85
CA ALA A 284 25.83 18.76 -4.60
C ALA A 284 24.59 17.85 -4.49
N GLN A 285 23.47 18.22 -5.13
CA GLN A 285 22.19 17.51 -5.12
C GLN A 285 21.76 17.07 -3.71
N SER A 286 22.15 17.86 -2.70
CA SER A 286 21.95 17.59 -1.29
C SER A 286 20.47 17.57 -0.97
N ARG A 287 20.08 16.69 -0.06
CA ARG A 287 18.69 16.56 0.36
C ARG A 287 18.34 17.62 1.41
N TRP A 288 17.15 18.18 1.28
CA TRP A 288 16.48 18.98 2.30
C TRP A 288 15.20 18.32 2.82
N ALA A 289 14.59 17.41 2.06
CA ALA A 289 13.46 16.61 2.56
C ALA A 289 13.45 15.18 2.00
N TRP A 290 12.92 14.24 2.79
CA TRP A 290 12.55 12.92 2.29
C TRP A 290 11.13 12.97 1.73
N ALA A 291 11.00 12.70 0.43
CA ALA A 291 9.73 12.78 -0.26
C ALA A 291 9.00 11.43 -0.34
N GLY A 292 7.67 11.49 -0.30
CA GLY A 292 6.76 10.39 -0.59
C GLY A 292 5.60 10.87 -1.48
N GLN A 293 5.00 9.96 -2.23
CA GLN A 293 3.86 10.24 -3.10
C GLN A 293 2.60 9.48 -2.65
N VAL A 294 1.47 10.16 -2.60
CA VAL A 294 0.14 9.56 -2.47
C VAL A 294 -0.68 9.94 -3.71
N SER A 295 -1.28 8.96 -4.38
CA SER A 295 -2.02 9.15 -5.64
C SER A 295 -3.27 8.28 -5.69
N GLY A 296 -4.12 8.52 -6.68
CA GLY A 296 -5.32 7.74 -6.96
C GLY A 296 -6.60 8.56 -6.80
N SER A 297 -7.73 7.85 -6.68
CA SER A 297 -9.03 8.45 -6.46
C SER A 297 -9.12 9.14 -5.08
N ALA A 298 -10.17 9.95 -4.90
CA ALA A 298 -10.46 10.58 -3.61
C ALA A 298 -10.60 9.55 -2.48
N ALA A 299 -11.26 8.42 -2.72
CA ALA A 299 -11.42 7.35 -1.74
C ALA A 299 -10.10 6.66 -1.40
N ARG A 300 -9.27 6.37 -2.41
CA ARG A 300 -7.95 5.77 -2.19
C ARG A 300 -6.97 6.71 -1.48
N GLY A 301 -7.00 8.00 -1.81
CA GLY A 301 -6.24 9.04 -1.11
C GLY A 301 -6.64 9.14 0.36
N ALA A 302 -7.95 9.17 0.64
CA ALA A 302 -8.48 9.15 2.00
C ALA A 302 -8.05 7.89 2.77
N TYR A 303 -8.23 6.71 2.18
CA TYR A 303 -7.79 5.43 2.77
C TYR A 303 -6.30 5.43 3.12
N THR A 304 -5.46 5.86 2.19
CA THR A 304 -4.00 5.90 2.36
C THR A 304 -3.61 6.82 3.52
N ALA A 305 -4.18 8.03 3.56
CA ALA A 305 -3.94 8.99 4.63
C ALA A 305 -4.44 8.47 5.99
N MET A 306 -5.64 7.91 6.05
CA MET A 306 -6.15 7.34 7.30
C MET A 306 -5.26 6.21 7.81
N CYS A 307 -4.78 5.32 6.94
CA CYS A 307 -3.85 4.28 7.34
C CYS A 307 -2.55 4.87 7.89
N GLY A 308 -1.93 5.83 7.20
CA GLY A 308 -0.67 6.44 7.64
C GLY A 308 -0.78 7.25 8.94
N LEU A 309 -1.96 7.79 9.25
CA LEU A 309 -2.21 8.59 10.45
C LEU A 309 -2.64 7.76 11.66
N PHE A 310 -3.44 6.70 11.45
CA PHE A 310 -4.13 5.99 12.53
C PHE A 310 -3.70 4.54 12.72
N LEU A 311 -2.98 3.96 11.76
CA LEU A 311 -2.47 2.59 11.83
C LEU A 311 -0.96 2.57 11.92
N THR A 312 -0.45 1.52 12.55
CA THR A 312 0.98 1.23 12.65
C THR A 312 1.16 -0.26 12.42
N PRO A 313 2.20 -0.71 11.69
CA PRO A 313 2.46 -2.14 11.55
C PRO A 313 2.63 -2.80 12.93
N ALA A 314 1.95 -3.93 13.13
CA ALA A 314 2.00 -4.69 14.39
C ALA A 314 2.70 -6.05 14.24
N ASP A 315 2.90 -6.49 13.01
CA ASP A 315 3.49 -7.76 12.61
C ASP A 315 4.05 -7.65 11.19
N ALA A 316 4.96 -8.56 10.85
CA ALA A 316 5.63 -8.59 9.56
C ALA A 316 5.43 -9.92 8.82
N TRP A 317 5.39 -9.88 7.49
CA TRP A 317 5.47 -11.03 6.61
C TRP A 317 6.69 -10.89 5.71
N LEU A 318 7.49 -11.95 5.61
CA LEU A 318 8.79 -11.93 4.94
C LEU A 318 8.83 -12.97 3.82
N PHE A 319 9.29 -12.55 2.65
CA PHE A 319 9.49 -13.44 1.51
C PHE A 319 10.85 -13.23 0.84
N GLU A 320 11.53 -14.35 0.58
CA GLU A 320 12.83 -14.41 -0.11
C GLU A 320 12.70 -15.18 -1.44
N GLY A 321 12.91 -14.44 -2.53
CA GLY A 321 12.87 -14.86 -3.92
C GLY A 321 14.17 -15.53 -4.38
N TYR A 322 15.31 -15.19 -3.78
CA TYR A 322 16.60 -15.70 -4.21
C TYR A 322 16.95 -17.04 -3.54
N ALA A 323 17.53 -17.94 -4.33
CA ALA A 323 18.27 -19.08 -3.78
C ALA A 323 19.50 -18.58 -3.00
N GLN A 324 19.99 -19.40 -2.05
CA GLN A 324 21.13 -19.03 -1.20
C GLN A 324 22.30 -18.47 -2.02
N GLY A 325 22.82 -17.28 -1.63
CA GLY A 325 24.06 -16.71 -2.18
C GLY A 325 23.93 -15.39 -2.94
N PHE A 326 22.74 -14.86 -3.22
CA PHE A 326 22.62 -13.55 -3.87
C PHE A 326 23.06 -12.41 -2.92
N GLY A 327 23.92 -11.50 -3.42
CA GLY A 327 24.41 -10.34 -2.65
C GLY A 327 25.15 -10.68 -1.35
N ASN A 328 25.86 -11.82 -1.31
CA ASN A 328 26.53 -12.35 -0.10
C ASN A 328 25.61 -12.49 1.13
N GLY A 329 24.29 -12.60 0.91
CA GLY A 329 23.30 -12.73 1.99
C GLY A 329 22.92 -11.42 2.69
N VAL A 330 23.48 -10.26 2.32
CA VAL A 330 23.18 -8.95 2.95
C VAL A 330 21.70 -8.57 2.80
N TYR A 331 21.07 -8.98 1.70
CA TYR A 331 19.65 -8.71 1.42
C TYR A 331 18.73 -9.85 1.87
N SER A 332 19.28 -10.88 2.52
CA SER A 332 18.52 -12.03 2.97
C SER A 332 17.46 -11.63 3.99
N MET A 333 16.23 -12.10 3.78
CA MET A 333 15.16 -11.96 4.77
C MET A 333 15.45 -12.68 6.10
N ALA A 334 16.42 -13.60 6.15
CA ALA A 334 16.87 -14.21 7.39
C ALA A 334 17.42 -13.17 8.39
N GLN A 335 18.14 -12.16 7.88
CA GLN A 335 18.70 -11.10 8.72
C GLN A 335 17.60 -10.19 9.27
N SER A 336 16.61 -9.85 8.43
CA SER A 336 15.43 -9.08 8.86
C SER A 336 14.63 -9.82 9.92
N HIS A 337 14.44 -11.13 9.74
CA HIS A 337 13.81 -12.00 10.73
C HIS A 337 14.56 -11.95 12.08
N ALA A 338 15.89 -12.07 12.08
CA ALA A 338 16.69 -12.01 13.30
C ALA A 338 16.58 -10.65 14.03
N VAL A 339 16.55 -9.54 13.28
CA VAL A 339 16.32 -8.20 13.85
C VAL A 339 14.92 -8.10 14.47
N LEU A 340 13.88 -8.54 13.76
CA LEU A 340 12.49 -8.51 14.25
C LEU A 340 12.32 -9.37 15.51
N GLN A 341 12.90 -10.58 15.53
CA GLN A 341 12.91 -11.46 16.69
C GLN A 341 13.59 -10.80 17.90
N SER A 342 14.75 -10.16 17.69
CA SER A 342 15.49 -9.46 18.74
C SER A 342 14.67 -8.28 19.31
N ALA A 343 13.90 -7.61 18.46
CA ALA A 343 12.98 -6.54 18.85
C ALA A 343 11.62 -7.02 19.39
N LYS A 344 11.39 -8.34 19.46
CA LYS A 344 10.11 -8.95 19.82
C LYS A 344 8.94 -8.47 18.94
N PHE A 345 9.24 -8.12 17.68
CA PHE A 345 8.23 -7.74 16.70
C PHE A 345 7.70 -9.01 16.01
N PRO A 346 6.38 -9.30 16.08
CA PRO A 346 5.82 -10.53 15.54
C PRO A 346 6.07 -10.72 14.04
N VAL A 347 6.34 -11.95 13.65
CA VAL A 347 6.40 -12.37 12.24
C VAL A 347 5.26 -13.35 11.98
N SER A 348 4.35 -12.96 11.11
CA SER A 348 3.12 -13.66 10.78
C SER A 348 3.35 -14.61 9.59
N GLY A 349 2.90 -15.86 9.73
CA GLY A 349 3.03 -16.91 8.72
C GLY A 349 4.38 -17.64 8.75
N ALA A 350 4.59 -18.54 7.79
CA ALA A 350 5.87 -19.22 7.62
C ALA A 350 6.87 -18.25 6.97
N TRP A 351 7.91 -17.86 7.71
CA TRP A 351 9.15 -17.41 7.07
C TRP A 351 9.56 -18.49 6.06
N VAL A 352 9.87 -18.08 4.83
CA VAL A 352 10.34 -18.99 3.78
C VAL A 352 11.86 -18.92 3.72
N PRO A 353 12.60 -19.82 4.40
CA PRO A 353 14.02 -19.95 4.17
C PRO A 353 14.24 -20.53 2.78
N THR A 354 14.66 -19.65 1.87
CA THR A 354 15.48 -19.98 0.70
C THR A 354 14.95 -21.17 -0.12
N ASP A 355 13.89 -20.95 -0.88
CA ASP A 355 13.58 -21.67 -2.13
C ASP A 355 12.27 -21.15 -2.70
N ALA A 356 12.35 -20.04 -3.43
CA ALA A 356 11.21 -19.40 -4.09
C ALA A 356 10.66 -20.27 -5.21
N THR A 357 9.76 -21.18 -4.85
CA THR A 357 8.98 -21.96 -5.81
C THR A 357 7.56 -21.42 -5.87
N THR A 358 6.87 -21.65 -7.00
CA THR A 358 5.44 -21.37 -7.12
C THR A 358 4.65 -22.07 -6.02
N ALA A 359 5.03 -23.28 -5.62
CA ALA A 359 4.38 -24.00 -4.54
C ALA A 359 4.61 -23.34 -3.17
N THR A 360 5.83 -22.90 -2.87
CA THR A 360 6.14 -22.22 -1.61
C THR A 360 5.46 -20.85 -1.52
N TRP A 361 5.47 -20.09 -2.61
CA TRP A 361 4.72 -18.84 -2.72
C TRP A 361 3.22 -19.08 -2.45
N ALA A 362 2.63 -20.03 -3.17
CA ALA A 362 1.21 -20.34 -3.02
C ALA A 362 0.85 -20.75 -1.58
N ARG A 363 1.64 -21.63 -0.93
CA ARG A 363 1.40 -22.02 0.48
C ARG A 363 1.42 -20.84 1.46
N THR A 364 2.16 -19.77 1.16
CA THR A 364 2.39 -18.66 2.10
C THR A 364 1.63 -17.38 1.78
N ALA A 365 1.17 -17.24 0.52
CA ALA A 365 0.52 -16.03 0.03
C ALA A 365 -0.95 -16.24 -0.39
N PHE A 366 -1.34 -17.44 -0.82
CA PHE A 366 -2.65 -17.64 -1.47
C PHE A 366 -3.83 -17.74 -0.51
N ASP A 367 -3.61 -18.09 0.76
CA ASP A 367 -4.62 -17.91 1.80
C ASP A 367 -4.72 -16.44 2.27
N GLY A 368 -3.94 -15.54 1.68
CA GLY A 368 -3.92 -14.12 2.01
C GLY A 368 -3.00 -13.78 3.19
N VAL A 369 -2.50 -12.55 3.18
CA VAL A 369 -1.52 -12.04 4.14
C VAL A 369 -2.19 -11.08 5.11
N HIS A 370 -1.98 -11.30 6.41
CA HIS A 370 -2.58 -10.51 7.49
C HIS A 370 -1.58 -9.61 8.24
N ALA A 371 -0.36 -9.49 7.71
CA ALA A 371 0.70 -8.67 8.29
C ALA A 371 0.58 -7.18 7.93
N GLY A 372 0.93 -6.30 8.87
CA GLY A 372 0.99 -4.85 8.66
C GLY A 372 2.27 -4.35 7.96
N LEU A 373 3.35 -5.15 7.95
CA LEU A 373 4.60 -4.90 7.23
C LEU A 373 4.92 -6.08 6.30
N LEU A 374 5.14 -5.82 5.02
CA LEU A 374 5.56 -6.82 4.04
C LEU A 374 6.99 -6.53 3.61
N LEU A 375 7.90 -7.48 3.79
CA LEU A 375 9.27 -7.40 3.31
C LEU A 375 9.47 -8.46 2.23
N VAL A 376 9.71 -8.03 1.00
CA VAL A 376 9.83 -8.91 -0.16
C VAL A 376 11.17 -8.65 -0.84
N ASN A 377 11.95 -9.71 -1.05
CA ASN A 377 13.16 -9.67 -1.87
C ASN A 377 12.94 -10.63 -3.03
N SER A 378 13.02 -10.15 -4.27
CA SER A 378 12.79 -10.95 -5.47
C SER A 378 13.34 -10.24 -6.71
N SER A 379 13.37 -10.92 -7.86
CA SER A 379 13.74 -10.36 -9.17
C SER A 379 12.60 -10.50 -10.16
N GLY A 380 12.63 -9.72 -11.25
CA GLY A 380 11.63 -9.80 -12.30
C GLY A 380 11.38 -8.47 -13.01
N GLN A 381 10.15 -8.29 -13.48
CA GLN A 381 9.68 -7.11 -14.23
C GLN A 381 8.53 -6.41 -13.50
N ALA A 382 8.00 -5.33 -14.05
CA ALA A 382 6.90 -4.60 -13.43
C ALA A 382 5.64 -5.46 -13.20
N THR A 383 5.42 -6.51 -13.99
CA THR A 383 4.22 -7.35 -13.98
C THR A 383 4.49 -8.81 -13.57
N THR A 384 5.75 -9.18 -13.36
CA THR A 384 6.17 -10.55 -13.06
C THR A 384 7.30 -10.58 -12.05
N PHE A 385 7.44 -11.69 -11.34
CA PHE A 385 8.52 -11.92 -10.39
C PHE A 385 8.99 -13.37 -10.49
N ASP A 386 10.27 -13.61 -10.21
CA ASP A 386 10.92 -14.90 -10.40
C ASP A 386 10.45 -15.86 -9.31
N LEU A 387 9.84 -16.95 -9.77
CA LEU A 387 9.54 -18.14 -8.98
C LEU A 387 9.99 -19.36 -9.81
N ARG A 388 10.27 -20.47 -9.15
CA ARG A 388 10.58 -21.74 -9.81
C ARG A 388 9.39 -22.72 -9.76
N PRO A 389 9.12 -23.50 -10.82
CA PRO A 389 9.81 -23.52 -12.12
C PRO A 389 9.33 -22.44 -13.10
N ARG A 390 8.36 -21.59 -12.71
CA ARG A 390 7.76 -20.56 -13.58
C ARG A 390 7.63 -19.22 -12.85
N LEU A 391 7.62 -18.12 -13.61
CA LEU A 391 7.38 -16.78 -13.10
C LEU A 391 6.05 -16.66 -12.34
N GLY A 392 6.03 -15.88 -11.26
CA GLY A 392 4.82 -15.30 -10.68
C GLY A 392 4.36 -14.09 -11.47
N ASN A 393 3.05 -13.88 -11.59
CA ASN A 393 2.48 -12.69 -12.21
C ASN A 393 1.95 -11.72 -11.15
N ALA A 394 1.72 -10.45 -11.49
CA ALA A 394 1.17 -9.47 -10.54
C ALA A 394 -0.15 -9.92 -9.88
N SER A 395 -1.03 -10.64 -10.60
CA SER A 395 -2.24 -11.24 -10.00
C SER A 395 -1.93 -12.23 -8.88
N ASP A 396 -0.77 -12.89 -8.92
CA ASP A 396 -0.31 -13.85 -7.91
C ASP A 396 0.23 -13.17 -6.65
N MET A 397 0.31 -11.84 -6.60
CA MET A 397 0.57 -11.11 -5.34
C MET A 397 -0.39 -11.61 -4.25
N PRO A 398 -0.08 -11.49 -2.95
CA PRO A 398 -1.04 -11.88 -1.91
C PRO A 398 -2.29 -10.97 -1.93
N VAL A 399 -3.43 -11.56 -1.59
CA VAL A 399 -4.60 -10.78 -1.15
C VAL A 399 -4.32 -10.33 0.28
N LEU A 400 -4.52 -9.05 0.57
CA LEU A 400 -4.28 -8.54 1.91
C LEU A 400 -5.56 -8.66 2.74
N ARG A 401 -5.41 -9.16 3.97
CA ARG A 401 -6.47 -9.23 4.99
C ARG A 401 -6.42 -8.04 5.95
N ARG A 402 -5.37 -7.22 5.87
CA ARG A 402 -5.20 -5.96 6.61
C ARG A 402 -4.47 -4.92 5.75
N PRO A 403 -4.61 -3.61 6.04
CA PRO A 403 -3.76 -2.58 5.46
C PRO A 403 -2.29 -2.86 5.76
N ALA A 404 -1.43 -2.69 4.76
CA ALA A 404 -0.01 -3.01 4.89
C ALA A 404 0.91 -1.91 4.33
N ALA A 405 2.09 -1.78 4.94
CA ALA A 405 3.25 -1.13 4.34
C ALA A 405 4.13 -2.20 3.69
N ALA A 406 4.53 -2.01 2.43
CA ALA A 406 5.33 -2.97 1.67
C ALA A 406 6.69 -2.38 1.29
N TYR A 407 7.77 -3.10 1.60
CA TYR A 407 9.12 -2.86 1.11
C TYR A 407 9.51 -4.01 0.17
N VAL A 408 9.64 -3.69 -1.11
CA VAL A 408 9.85 -4.67 -2.18
C VAL A 408 11.17 -4.39 -2.90
N ILE A 409 12.21 -5.14 -2.50
CA ILE A 409 13.48 -5.22 -3.22
C ILE A 409 13.22 -6.04 -4.49
N HIS A 410 12.92 -5.34 -5.59
CA HIS A 410 12.59 -5.94 -6.88
C HIS A 410 12.71 -4.89 -8.00
N SER A 411 13.32 -5.25 -9.12
CA SER A 411 13.48 -4.37 -10.29
C SER A 411 12.13 -3.98 -10.90
N PHE A 412 11.94 -2.72 -11.28
CA PHE A 412 10.72 -2.23 -11.93
C PHE A 412 9.41 -2.40 -11.14
N SER A 413 9.46 -2.83 -9.87
CA SER A 413 8.28 -3.16 -9.08
C SER A 413 7.34 -1.97 -8.86
N ALA A 414 7.91 -0.76 -8.84
CA ALA A 414 7.23 0.53 -8.76
C ALA A 414 7.28 1.33 -10.08
N ALA A 415 7.50 0.68 -11.24
CA ALA A 415 7.61 1.38 -12.51
C ALA A 415 6.32 2.13 -12.90
N ASN A 416 5.15 1.60 -12.52
CA ASN A 416 3.86 2.26 -12.67
C ASN A 416 2.88 1.87 -11.54
N PRO A 417 2.97 2.49 -10.35
CA PRO A 417 2.15 2.12 -9.20
C PRO A 417 0.65 2.45 -9.37
N HIS A 418 0.28 3.17 -10.43
CA HIS A 418 -1.13 3.46 -10.75
C HIS A 418 -1.78 2.37 -11.59
N ASP A 419 -0.98 1.52 -12.25
CA ASP A 419 -1.49 0.41 -13.05
C ASP A 419 -1.61 -0.86 -12.21
N GLY A 420 -2.86 -1.30 -11.98
CA GLY A 420 -3.19 -2.52 -11.27
C GLY A 420 -2.64 -3.80 -11.89
N SER A 421 -2.14 -3.77 -13.14
CA SER A 421 -1.45 -4.90 -13.77
C SER A 421 0.00 -5.09 -13.27
N THR A 422 0.56 -4.11 -12.56
CA THR A 422 1.92 -4.16 -11.99
C THR A 422 1.95 -4.67 -10.56
N LEU A 423 3.13 -5.05 -10.06
CA LEU A 423 3.32 -5.52 -8.68
C LEU A 423 2.90 -4.47 -7.65
N ALA A 424 3.42 -3.24 -7.75
CA ALA A 424 3.03 -2.13 -6.87
C ALA A 424 1.55 -1.81 -7.01
N GLY A 425 1.05 -1.64 -8.23
CA GLY A 425 -0.34 -1.28 -8.46
C GLY A 425 -1.31 -2.32 -7.92
N ARG A 426 -1.01 -3.63 -8.07
CA ARG A 426 -1.84 -4.70 -7.51
C ARG A 426 -1.86 -4.68 -5.99
N LEU A 427 -0.71 -4.56 -5.33
CA LEU A 427 -0.65 -4.52 -3.86
C LEU A 427 -1.35 -3.28 -3.29
N LEU A 428 -1.16 -2.11 -3.91
CA LEU A 428 -1.83 -0.89 -3.48
C LEU A 428 -3.36 -0.99 -3.65
N ARG A 429 -3.84 -1.56 -4.76
CA ARG A 429 -5.28 -1.77 -4.99
C ARG A 429 -5.90 -2.74 -3.96
N ARG A 430 -5.11 -3.72 -3.51
CA ARG A 430 -5.50 -4.69 -2.46
C ARG A 430 -5.34 -4.16 -1.03
N GLY A 431 -5.01 -2.88 -0.86
CA GLY A 431 -4.99 -2.23 0.44
C GLY A 431 -3.61 -1.99 1.03
N ALA A 432 -2.51 -2.15 0.29
CA ALA A 432 -1.26 -1.57 0.74
C ALA A 432 -1.40 -0.04 0.76
N TYR A 433 -1.12 0.60 1.89
CA TYR A 433 -1.18 2.06 2.05
C TYR A 433 0.20 2.70 1.97
N ALA A 434 1.25 1.89 1.99
CA ALA A 434 2.60 2.34 1.73
C ALA A 434 3.29 1.29 0.87
N TYR A 435 4.00 1.74 -0.16
CA TYR A 435 4.78 0.88 -1.03
C TYR A 435 6.12 1.52 -1.35
N VAL A 436 7.19 0.75 -1.19
CA VAL A 436 8.53 1.15 -1.58
C VAL A 436 9.10 0.08 -2.49
N GLY A 437 9.57 0.51 -3.66
CA GLY A 437 10.13 -0.37 -4.68
C GLY A 437 10.94 0.42 -5.68
N SER A 438 11.27 -0.17 -6.83
CA SER A 438 12.11 0.49 -7.83
C SER A 438 11.34 0.80 -9.11
N VAL A 439 11.58 1.99 -9.67
CA VAL A 439 10.96 2.42 -10.94
C VAL A 439 11.70 1.88 -12.18
N HIS A 440 12.91 1.37 -11.98
CA HIS A 440 13.77 0.76 -12.99
C HIS A 440 14.53 -0.43 -12.38
N GLU A 441 15.46 -1.06 -13.10
CA GLU A 441 16.49 -1.92 -12.50
C GLU A 441 17.46 -1.07 -11.66
N PRO A 442 17.55 -1.21 -10.33
CA PRO A 442 18.31 -0.30 -9.46
C PRO A 442 19.72 -0.78 -9.11
N LEU A 443 20.12 -1.97 -9.57
CA LEU A 443 21.15 -2.81 -8.95
C LEU A 443 20.80 -3.14 -7.49
N LEU A 444 21.19 -4.31 -6.99
CA LEU A 444 20.81 -4.73 -5.63
C LEU A 444 21.30 -3.72 -4.56
N ALA A 445 22.52 -3.19 -4.74
CA ALA A 445 23.12 -2.19 -3.86
C ALA A 445 22.34 -0.86 -3.79
N GLY A 446 21.47 -0.59 -4.76
CA GLY A 446 20.63 0.61 -4.78
C GLY A 446 19.51 0.61 -3.74
N PHE A 447 19.21 -0.54 -3.14
CA PHE A 447 18.26 -0.66 -2.04
C PHE A 447 18.97 -0.60 -0.70
N VAL A 448 18.30 -0.05 0.32
CA VAL A 448 18.69 -0.28 1.71
C VAL A 448 18.39 -1.74 2.06
N PRO A 449 19.34 -2.54 2.57
CA PRO A 449 19.05 -3.91 2.97
C PRO A 449 17.87 -3.97 3.95
N SER A 450 16.98 -4.95 3.79
CA SER A 450 15.73 -5.01 4.55
C SER A 450 15.94 -5.07 6.07
N HIS A 451 17.02 -5.68 6.54
CA HIS A 451 17.36 -5.72 7.97
C HIS A 451 17.79 -4.34 8.49
N VAL A 452 18.50 -3.55 7.67
CA VAL A 452 18.86 -2.16 7.97
C VAL A 452 17.62 -1.27 7.98
N LEU A 453 16.71 -1.45 7.01
CA LEU A 453 15.42 -0.75 7.00
C LEU A 453 14.66 -0.99 8.31
N VAL A 454 14.52 -2.26 8.72
CA VAL A 454 13.83 -2.63 9.96
C VAL A 454 14.52 -2.00 11.17
N GLN A 455 15.85 -2.08 11.28
CA GLN A 455 16.60 -1.44 12.36
C GLN A 455 16.33 0.07 12.42
N ARG A 456 16.37 0.76 11.27
CA ARG A 456 16.09 2.20 11.15
C ARG A 456 14.68 2.55 11.60
N MET A 457 13.68 1.80 11.15
CA MET A 457 12.30 2.02 11.54
C MET A 457 12.05 1.71 13.04
N LEU A 458 12.70 0.69 13.60
CA LEU A 458 12.62 0.37 15.04
C LEU A 458 13.19 1.47 15.93
N VAL A 459 14.22 2.18 15.48
CA VAL A 459 14.75 3.37 16.19
C VAL A 459 13.96 4.64 15.91
N GLY A 460 12.81 4.52 15.22
CA GLY A 460 11.86 5.59 15.00
C GLY A 460 12.03 6.36 13.68
N MET A 461 12.98 6.00 12.81
CA MET A 461 13.08 6.68 11.50
C MET A 461 11.80 6.46 10.68
N PRO A 462 11.24 7.51 10.06
CA PRO A 462 10.08 7.37 9.20
C PRO A 462 10.44 6.66 7.89
N LEU A 463 9.45 6.03 7.26
CA LEU A 463 9.60 5.14 6.10
C LEU A 463 10.45 5.75 4.98
N ALA A 464 10.16 6.99 4.59
CA ALA A 464 10.91 7.61 3.49
C ALA A 464 12.39 7.79 3.85
N ALA A 465 12.71 8.26 5.06
CA ALA A 465 14.10 8.38 5.51
C ALA A 465 14.78 7.02 5.68
N ALA A 466 14.06 6.03 6.22
CA ALA A 466 14.61 4.70 6.48
C ALA A 466 15.04 3.95 5.21
N THR A 467 14.46 4.29 4.06
CA THR A 467 14.68 3.63 2.76
C THR A 467 15.72 4.31 1.87
N ARG A 468 16.35 5.40 2.35
CA ARG A 468 17.30 6.21 1.56
C ARG A 468 18.73 6.09 2.06
N PHE A 469 19.66 6.36 1.14
CA PHE A 469 21.04 6.70 1.47
C PHE A 469 21.17 8.22 1.39
N ASP A 470 21.80 8.81 2.40
CA ASP A 470 22.03 10.25 2.49
C ASP A 470 23.52 10.53 2.69
N GLY A 471 23.94 11.77 2.42
CA GLY A 471 25.32 12.24 2.56
C GLY A 471 25.86 12.91 1.30
N PRO A 472 27.11 13.44 1.35
CA PRO A 472 27.66 14.29 0.29
C PRO A 472 27.81 13.63 -1.09
N ARG A 473 27.69 12.30 -1.16
CA ARG A 473 27.81 11.50 -2.40
C ARG A 473 26.53 10.75 -2.77
N ALA A 474 25.42 11.03 -2.08
CA ALA A 474 24.15 10.36 -2.35
C ALA A 474 23.46 11.04 -3.55
N ALA A 475 23.64 10.50 -4.77
CA ALA A 475 22.91 10.95 -5.95
C ALA A 475 21.43 10.49 -5.93
N PRO A 476 20.52 11.17 -6.65
CA PRO A 476 19.17 10.67 -6.93
C PRO A 476 19.21 9.29 -7.57
N TRP A 477 18.26 8.43 -7.19
CA TRP A 477 18.21 7.03 -7.58
C TRP A 477 16.80 6.54 -7.91
N ARG A 478 16.67 5.22 -8.07
CA ARG A 478 15.53 4.52 -8.69
C ARG A 478 14.49 4.04 -7.68
N VAL A 479 14.74 4.18 -6.39
CA VAL A 479 13.80 3.76 -5.34
C VAL A 479 12.67 4.79 -5.23
N HIS A 480 11.42 4.36 -5.29
CA HIS A 480 10.24 5.19 -5.17
C HIS A 480 9.49 4.90 -3.87
N VAL A 481 8.99 5.95 -3.22
CA VAL A 481 8.17 5.86 -2.00
C VAL A 481 6.76 6.32 -2.32
N GLN A 482 5.83 5.36 -2.44
CA GLN A 482 4.41 5.60 -2.62
C GLN A 482 3.72 5.52 -1.25
N ALA A 483 3.81 6.57 -0.44
CA ALA A 483 3.25 6.67 0.90
C ALA A 483 3.25 8.12 1.41
N ASP A 484 2.59 8.35 2.55
CA ASP A 484 3.00 9.42 3.48
C ASP A 484 4.45 9.13 3.93
N PRO A 485 5.42 10.05 3.70
CA PRO A 485 6.81 9.81 4.06
C PRO A 485 7.03 9.58 5.56
N LEU A 486 6.10 10.04 6.42
CA LEU A 486 6.18 10.01 7.88
C LEU A 486 5.53 8.77 8.52
N VAL A 487 5.23 7.73 7.75
CA VAL A 487 4.84 6.42 8.31
C VAL A 487 5.98 5.90 9.18
N VAL A 488 5.70 5.56 10.43
CA VAL A 488 6.68 5.04 11.41
C VAL A 488 6.28 3.64 11.89
N MET A 489 7.25 2.90 12.44
CA MET A 489 7.01 1.66 13.16
C MET A 489 7.35 1.90 14.63
N PRO A 490 6.36 2.31 15.45
CA PRO A 490 6.65 2.62 16.84
C PRO A 490 6.90 1.33 17.63
N PRO A 491 7.50 1.43 18.84
CA PRO A 491 7.67 0.29 19.72
C PRO A 491 6.33 -0.43 19.99
N PRO A 492 6.33 -1.78 20.15
CA PRO A 492 5.12 -2.52 20.48
C PRO A 492 4.37 -1.91 21.67
N GLY A 493 3.07 -1.65 21.50
CA GLY A 493 2.20 -1.06 22.53
C GLY A 493 2.10 0.47 22.52
N ALA A 494 2.95 1.18 21.76
CA ALA A 494 2.86 2.63 21.61
C ALA A 494 1.60 3.03 20.80
N THR A 495 0.54 3.42 21.50
CA THR A 495 -0.73 3.84 20.92
C THR A 495 -1.00 5.30 21.20
N ALA A 496 -1.57 6.01 20.22
CA ALA A 496 -2.06 7.36 20.45
C ALA A 496 -3.15 7.34 21.52
N GLY A 497 -3.21 8.38 22.35
CA GLY A 497 -4.19 8.45 23.43
C GLY A 497 -5.62 8.42 22.88
N ARG A 498 -6.48 7.57 23.44
CA ARG A 498 -7.92 7.60 23.09
C ARG A 498 -8.62 8.78 23.76
N ALA A 499 -9.48 9.47 23.01
CA ALA A 499 -10.45 10.40 23.54
C ALA A 499 -11.78 9.69 23.83
N GLN A 500 -12.54 10.23 24.77
CA GLN A 500 -13.93 9.81 25.02
C GLN A 500 -14.90 10.83 24.41
N GLY A 501 -16.10 10.37 24.07
CA GLY A 501 -17.18 11.23 23.60
C GLY A 501 -17.69 10.87 22.19
N PRO A 502 -18.78 11.51 21.75
CA PRO A 502 -19.27 11.37 20.38
C PRO A 502 -18.35 12.11 19.40
N VAL A 503 -18.40 11.69 18.13
CA VAL A 503 -17.83 12.50 17.04
C VAL A 503 -18.61 13.84 16.95
N PRO A 504 -17.94 14.98 16.71
CA PRO A 504 -18.57 16.30 16.63
C PRO A 504 -19.29 16.51 15.28
N LEU A 505 -20.06 15.51 14.84
CA LEU A 505 -20.77 15.50 13.57
C LEU A 505 -22.26 15.27 13.82
N SER A 506 -23.02 16.37 13.82
CA SER A 506 -24.48 16.31 13.96
C SER A 506 -25.09 15.53 12.79
N GLY A 507 -26.07 14.65 13.10
CA GLY A 507 -26.72 13.80 12.10
C GLY A 507 -25.95 12.55 11.70
N ALA A 508 -24.85 12.20 12.38
CA ALA A 508 -24.16 10.93 12.12
C ALA A 508 -25.04 9.72 12.48
N VAL A 509 -25.14 8.76 11.57
CA VAL A 509 -26.01 7.57 11.69
C VAL A 509 -25.16 6.34 12.02
N GLN A 510 -25.53 5.59 13.06
CA GLN A 510 -24.84 4.36 13.44
C GLN A 510 -25.11 3.24 12.42
N LEU A 511 -24.07 2.73 11.77
CA LEU A 511 -24.22 1.72 10.72
C LEU A 511 -24.66 0.36 11.25
N ASP A 512 -24.34 0.01 12.50
CA ASP A 512 -24.86 -1.20 13.14
C ASP A 512 -26.39 -1.22 13.19
N GLN A 513 -27.01 -0.06 13.46
CA GLN A 513 -28.45 0.06 13.51
C GLN A 513 -29.04 -0.01 12.09
N SER A 514 -28.47 0.74 11.14
CA SER A 514 -28.87 0.67 9.73
C SER A 514 -28.77 -0.75 9.15
N MET A 515 -27.73 -1.50 9.53
CA MET A 515 -27.53 -2.89 9.12
C MET A 515 -28.67 -3.78 9.62
N ARG A 516 -29.01 -3.70 10.92
CA ARG A 516 -30.11 -4.48 11.50
C ARG A 516 -31.44 -4.15 10.84
N ASP A 517 -31.69 -2.87 10.57
CA ASP A 517 -32.95 -2.43 9.95
C ASP A 517 -33.05 -2.87 8.49
N ALA A 518 -31.96 -2.83 7.72
CA ALA A 518 -31.91 -3.38 6.37
C ALA A 518 -32.24 -4.88 6.34
N LEU A 519 -31.61 -5.68 7.22
CA LEU A 519 -31.87 -7.11 7.31
C LEU A 519 -33.30 -7.43 7.74
N ARG A 520 -33.86 -6.71 8.72
CA ARG A 520 -35.26 -6.87 9.16
C ARG A 520 -36.27 -6.57 8.06
N GLN A 521 -35.94 -5.63 7.17
CA GLN A 521 -36.78 -5.23 6.04
C GLN A 521 -36.57 -6.11 4.80
N GLY A 522 -35.76 -7.17 4.88
CA GLY A 522 -35.46 -8.04 3.74
C GLY A 522 -34.55 -7.41 2.68
N ARG A 523 -33.92 -6.26 2.96
CA ARG A 523 -32.93 -5.60 2.07
C ARG A 523 -31.57 -6.27 2.22
N ILE A 524 -31.48 -7.52 1.79
CA ILE A 524 -30.33 -8.41 2.08
C ILE A 524 -29.01 -7.87 1.53
N ALA A 525 -28.95 -7.47 0.26
CA ALA A 525 -27.73 -6.97 -0.35
C ALA A 525 -27.16 -5.76 0.42
N GLU A 526 -28.03 -4.85 0.85
CA GLU A 526 -27.64 -3.71 1.68
C GLU A 526 -27.17 -4.13 3.08
N GLY A 527 -27.85 -5.08 3.72
CA GLY A 527 -27.42 -5.63 5.01
C GLY A 527 -26.02 -6.26 4.92
N VAL A 528 -25.74 -7.04 3.88
CA VAL A 528 -24.40 -7.61 3.62
C VAL A 528 -23.36 -6.53 3.37
N ARG A 529 -23.68 -5.53 2.54
CA ARG A 529 -22.80 -4.37 2.31
C ARG A 529 -22.42 -3.70 3.63
N LEU A 530 -23.42 -3.42 4.48
CA LEU A 530 -23.22 -2.78 5.78
C LEU A 530 -22.42 -3.66 6.74
N LEU A 531 -22.61 -4.99 6.75
CA LEU A 531 -21.77 -5.93 7.51
C LEU A 531 -20.30 -5.80 7.11
N GLY A 532 -20.00 -5.69 5.81
CA GLY A 532 -18.64 -5.46 5.33
C GLY A 532 -18.06 -4.12 5.81
N LEU A 533 -18.83 -3.02 5.70
CA LEU A 533 -18.39 -1.69 6.12
C LEU A 533 -18.11 -1.58 7.62
N ILE A 534 -18.79 -2.35 8.46
CA ILE A 534 -18.55 -2.40 9.91
C ILE A 534 -17.56 -3.49 10.33
N GLY A 535 -16.85 -4.11 9.37
CA GLY A 535 -15.80 -5.10 9.64
C GLY A 535 -16.29 -6.48 10.09
N ARG A 536 -17.57 -6.80 9.84
CA ARG A 536 -18.22 -8.07 10.22
C ARG A 536 -18.30 -9.07 9.06
N ASP A 537 -17.20 -9.21 8.32
CA ASP A 537 -17.12 -10.09 7.16
C ASP A 537 -17.47 -11.56 7.47
N ALA A 538 -17.06 -12.04 8.65
CA ALA A 538 -17.35 -13.41 9.08
C ALA A 538 -18.86 -13.68 9.20
N ASP A 539 -19.64 -12.67 9.60
CA ASP A 539 -21.10 -12.80 9.69
C ASP A 539 -21.75 -12.77 8.30
N ALA A 540 -21.23 -11.94 7.38
CA ALA A 540 -21.67 -11.93 5.99
C ALA A 540 -21.40 -13.29 5.31
N VAL A 541 -20.22 -13.88 5.53
CA VAL A 541 -19.87 -15.21 5.03
C VAL A 541 -20.75 -16.30 5.66
N ARG A 542 -21.02 -16.24 6.97
CA ARG A 542 -21.92 -17.20 7.64
C ARG A 542 -23.32 -17.15 7.06
N TYR A 543 -23.83 -15.95 6.78
CA TYR A 543 -25.12 -15.77 6.10
C TYR A 543 -25.12 -16.42 4.71
N ALA A 544 -24.08 -16.18 3.91
CA ALA A 544 -23.96 -16.78 2.58
C ALA A 544 -23.86 -18.31 2.62
N GLN A 545 -23.11 -18.86 3.58
CA GLN A 545 -23.03 -20.31 3.78
C GLN A 545 -24.40 -20.91 4.09
N ALA A 546 -25.20 -20.24 4.93
CA ALA A 546 -26.56 -20.69 5.22
C ALA A 546 -27.49 -20.67 3.98
N LEU A 547 -27.24 -19.79 2.99
CA LEU A 547 -27.95 -19.83 1.70
C LEU A 547 -27.49 -21.01 0.84
N LEU A 548 -26.19 -21.33 0.85
CA LEU A 548 -25.64 -22.46 0.10
C LEU A 548 -26.07 -23.82 0.66
N ASP A 549 -26.29 -23.90 1.97
CA ASP A 549 -26.71 -25.13 2.64
C ASP A 549 -28.21 -25.41 2.48
N GLN A 550 -29.00 -24.46 1.94
CA GLN A 550 -30.42 -24.68 1.67
C GLN A 550 -30.59 -25.63 0.46
N PRO A 551 -31.52 -26.59 0.54
CA PRO A 551 -31.84 -27.43 -0.60
C PRO A 551 -32.33 -26.55 -1.77
N PRO A 552 -31.98 -26.89 -3.03
CA PRO A 552 -32.46 -26.14 -4.17
C PRO A 552 -34.00 -26.10 -4.15
N PRO A 553 -34.61 -24.98 -4.57
CA PRO A 553 -36.06 -24.92 -4.68
C PRO A 553 -36.53 -26.05 -5.60
N PRO A 554 -37.68 -26.69 -5.30
CA PRO A 554 -38.19 -27.79 -6.12
C PRO A 554 -38.31 -27.33 -7.58
N THR A 555 -37.69 -28.09 -8.48
CA THR A 555 -37.68 -27.76 -9.90
C THR A 555 -39.12 -27.67 -10.39
N PRO A 556 -39.57 -26.52 -10.96
CA PRO A 556 -40.89 -26.46 -11.55
C PRO A 556 -41.01 -27.53 -12.64
N PRO A 557 -42.19 -28.16 -12.82
CA PRO A 557 -42.37 -29.24 -13.78
C PRO A 557 -41.91 -28.78 -15.16
N THR A 558 -40.99 -29.54 -15.76
CA THR A 558 -40.39 -29.23 -17.05
C THR A 558 -41.50 -29.13 -18.11
N PRO A 559 -41.72 -27.97 -18.74
CA PRO A 559 -42.65 -27.89 -19.85
C PRO A 559 -42.16 -28.80 -21.00
N PRO A 560 -43.07 -29.38 -21.80
CA PRO A 560 -42.70 -30.26 -22.90
C PRO A 560 -41.71 -29.57 -23.85
N PRO A 561 -40.74 -30.32 -24.42
CA PRO A 561 -39.65 -29.75 -25.20
C PRO A 561 -40.18 -28.96 -26.41
N ALA A 562 -40.01 -27.65 -26.38
CA ALA A 562 -40.26 -26.78 -27.52
C ALA A 562 -39.08 -26.90 -28.52
N PRO A 563 -39.34 -26.95 -29.84
CA PRO A 563 -38.28 -27.06 -30.84
C PRO A 563 -37.36 -25.82 -30.85
N ALA A 564 -36.05 -26.08 -30.74
CA ALA A 564 -34.94 -25.16 -31.05
C ALA A 564 -34.91 -23.79 -30.34
N ALA A 565 -35.29 -23.71 -29.07
CA ALA A 565 -35.03 -22.51 -28.26
C ALA A 565 -33.51 -22.37 -27.96
N PRO A 566 -32.96 -21.14 -27.91
CA PRO A 566 -31.59 -20.90 -27.45
C PRO A 566 -31.37 -21.51 -26.04
N PRO A 567 -30.12 -21.85 -25.69
CA PRO A 567 -29.81 -22.46 -24.39
C PRO A 567 -30.42 -21.62 -23.27
N ALA A 568 -31.26 -22.25 -22.45
CA ALA A 568 -31.89 -21.58 -21.32
C ALA A 568 -30.80 -20.96 -20.43
N PRO A 569 -31.04 -19.76 -19.85
CA PRO A 569 -30.13 -19.19 -18.88
C PRO A 569 -29.88 -20.21 -17.76
N ALA A 570 -28.63 -20.30 -17.30
CA ALA A 570 -28.27 -21.19 -16.20
C ALA A 570 -29.24 -20.97 -15.03
N PRO A 571 -29.70 -22.03 -14.34
CA PRO A 571 -30.60 -21.89 -13.21
C PRO A 571 -30.01 -20.90 -12.20
N ALA A 572 -30.82 -19.99 -11.68
CA ALA A 572 -30.38 -19.03 -10.68
C ALA A 572 -29.78 -19.79 -9.49
N GLY A 573 -28.52 -19.52 -9.18
CA GLY A 573 -27.86 -20.09 -8.02
C GLY A 573 -28.56 -19.70 -6.72
N PRO A 574 -28.24 -20.36 -5.59
CA PRO A 574 -28.86 -20.10 -4.29
C PRO A 574 -28.59 -18.68 -3.75
N ILE A 575 -27.59 -17.98 -4.29
CA ILE A 575 -27.27 -16.59 -3.93
C ILE A 575 -27.74 -15.65 -5.04
N PRO A 576 -28.66 -14.70 -4.76
CA PRO A 576 -29.05 -13.66 -5.71
C PRO A 576 -27.85 -12.83 -6.18
N ALA A 577 -27.85 -12.39 -7.45
CA ALA A 577 -26.69 -11.72 -8.05
C ALA A 577 -26.28 -10.40 -7.36
N ASP A 578 -27.26 -9.63 -6.85
CA ASP A 578 -27.02 -8.41 -6.08
C ASP A 578 -26.40 -8.68 -4.70
N VAL A 579 -26.80 -9.76 -4.04
CA VAL A 579 -26.20 -10.23 -2.79
C VAL A 579 -24.79 -10.79 -3.04
N ALA A 580 -24.63 -11.59 -4.10
CA ALA A 580 -23.33 -12.15 -4.51
C ALA A 580 -22.30 -11.06 -4.76
N ALA A 581 -22.71 -10.00 -5.46
CA ALA A 581 -21.92 -8.79 -5.65
C ALA A 581 -21.34 -8.26 -4.33
N GLU A 582 -22.19 -8.00 -3.33
CA GLU A 582 -21.76 -7.45 -2.04
C GLU A 582 -20.95 -8.45 -1.17
N LEU A 583 -21.10 -9.76 -1.42
CA LEU A 583 -20.36 -10.82 -0.74
C LEU A 583 -18.94 -11.05 -1.27
N LEU A 584 -18.60 -10.62 -2.49
CA LEU A 584 -17.27 -10.84 -3.09
C LEU A 584 -16.13 -10.36 -2.16
N GLY A 585 -16.27 -9.16 -1.59
CA GLY A 585 -15.28 -8.58 -0.67
C GLY A 585 -15.12 -9.36 0.63
N PRO A 586 -16.21 -9.56 1.41
CA PRO A 586 -16.18 -10.39 2.62
C PRO A 586 -15.65 -11.81 2.38
N ALA A 587 -16.11 -12.51 1.35
CA ALA A 587 -15.68 -13.87 1.05
C ALA A 587 -14.18 -13.94 0.72
N MET A 588 -13.68 -12.99 -0.07
CA MET A 588 -12.26 -12.84 -0.37
C MET A 588 -11.42 -12.64 0.90
N ARG A 589 -11.78 -11.68 1.77
CA ARG A 589 -10.99 -11.36 2.98
C ARG A 589 -11.01 -12.47 4.02
N GLN A 590 -12.10 -13.25 4.07
CA GLN A 590 -12.21 -14.41 4.97
C GLN A 590 -11.53 -15.67 4.42
N GLY A 591 -11.18 -15.71 3.13
CA GLY A 591 -10.71 -16.94 2.50
C GLY A 591 -11.82 -17.99 2.33
N ALA A 592 -13.08 -17.56 2.25
CA ALA A 592 -14.24 -18.44 2.21
C ALA A 592 -14.47 -19.00 0.80
N TRP A 593 -13.64 -19.96 0.39
CA TRP A 593 -13.62 -20.51 -0.97
C TRP A 593 -14.99 -20.89 -1.55
N PRO A 594 -15.84 -21.70 -0.88
CA PRO A 594 -17.12 -22.10 -1.45
C PRO A 594 -18.05 -20.91 -1.70
N VAL A 595 -18.07 -19.95 -0.78
CA VAL A 595 -18.86 -18.72 -0.89
C VAL A 595 -18.34 -17.84 -2.03
N LEU A 596 -17.02 -17.65 -2.11
CA LEU A 596 -16.41 -16.83 -3.16
C LEU A 596 -16.71 -17.39 -4.56
N LEU A 597 -16.56 -18.71 -4.74
CA LEU A 597 -16.88 -19.37 -6.01
C LEU A 597 -18.34 -19.17 -6.39
N ALA A 598 -19.28 -19.43 -5.47
CA ALA A 598 -20.71 -19.23 -5.72
C ALA A 598 -21.03 -17.76 -6.06
N CYS A 599 -20.36 -16.80 -5.42
CA CYS A 599 -20.55 -15.38 -5.71
C CYS A 599 -20.04 -15.00 -7.11
N VAL A 600 -18.88 -15.53 -7.54
CA VAL A 600 -18.35 -15.28 -8.89
C VAL A 600 -19.24 -15.89 -9.96
N GLU A 601 -19.83 -17.06 -9.70
CA GLU A 601 -20.80 -17.67 -10.63
C GLU A 601 -22.09 -16.83 -10.73
N ALA A 602 -22.67 -16.43 -9.59
CA ALA A 602 -23.89 -15.62 -9.56
C ALA A 602 -23.71 -14.21 -10.12
N HIS A 603 -22.55 -13.56 -9.87
CA HIS A 603 -22.22 -12.23 -10.41
C HIS A 603 -21.64 -12.27 -11.83
N SER A 604 -21.35 -13.47 -12.35
CA SER A 604 -20.54 -13.74 -13.55
C SER A 604 -19.06 -13.33 -13.41
N ALA A 605 -18.17 -14.16 -13.96
CA ALA A 605 -16.74 -13.89 -13.98
C ALA A 605 -16.39 -12.62 -14.76
N GLN A 606 -17.10 -12.33 -15.87
CA GLN A 606 -16.84 -11.15 -16.70
C GLN A 606 -17.11 -9.85 -15.93
N ARG A 607 -18.26 -9.74 -15.24
CA ARG A 607 -18.55 -8.55 -14.41
C ARG A 607 -17.61 -8.48 -13.21
N THR A 608 -17.30 -9.62 -12.59
CA THR A 608 -16.31 -9.67 -11.50
C THR A 608 -14.96 -9.13 -11.95
N ALA A 609 -14.46 -9.54 -13.12
CA ALA A 609 -13.20 -9.06 -13.67
C ALA A 609 -13.20 -7.56 -13.98
N ALA A 610 -14.35 -7.01 -14.37
CA ALA A 610 -14.50 -5.58 -14.66
C ALA A 610 -14.64 -4.71 -13.39
N GLU A 611 -15.43 -5.15 -12.42
CA GLU A 611 -15.77 -4.36 -11.24
C GLU A 611 -14.84 -4.61 -10.04
N PHE A 612 -14.34 -5.83 -9.90
CA PHE A 612 -13.51 -6.23 -8.76
C PHE A 612 -12.55 -7.39 -9.10
N PRO A 613 -11.58 -7.16 -10.01
CA PRO A 613 -10.66 -8.19 -10.48
C PRO A 613 -9.87 -8.90 -9.36
N ASP A 614 -9.67 -8.26 -8.21
CA ASP A 614 -9.00 -8.89 -7.06
C ASP A 614 -9.78 -10.08 -6.48
N ALA A 615 -11.12 -10.10 -6.59
CA ALA A 615 -11.91 -11.27 -6.18
C ALA A 615 -11.65 -12.48 -7.09
N LEU A 616 -11.36 -12.25 -8.37
CA LEU A 616 -11.01 -13.32 -9.30
C LEU A 616 -9.60 -13.84 -9.01
N ASP A 617 -8.66 -12.97 -8.66
CA ASP A 617 -7.34 -13.39 -8.20
C ASP A 617 -7.44 -14.25 -6.93
N ALA A 618 -8.23 -13.80 -5.95
CA ALA A 618 -8.50 -14.53 -4.71
C ALA A 618 -9.15 -15.89 -4.97
N LEU A 619 -10.06 -15.97 -5.95
CA LEU A 619 -10.68 -17.22 -6.37
C LEU A 619 -9.59 -18.23 -6.78
N TRP A 620 -8.70 -17.86 -7.69
CA TRP A 620 -7.63 -18.75 -8.15
C TRP A 620 -6.61 -19.09 -7.07
N HIS A 621 -6.32 -18.15 -6.16
CA HIS A 621 -5.46 -18.41 -5.01
C HIS A 621 -6.06 -19.48 -4.09
N LEU A 622 -7.32 -19.34 -3.71
CA LEU A 622 -8.01 -20.31 -2.86
C LEU A 622 -8.25 -21.64 -3.59
N ALA A 623 -8.53 -21.61 -4.89
CA ALA A 623 -8.63 -22.82 -5.72
C ALA A 623 -7.33 -23.64 -5.66
N TRP A 624 -6.17 -22.99 -5.69
CA TRP A 624 -4.90 -23.68 -5.52
C TRP A 624 -4.83 -24.38 -4.16
N VAL A 625 -5.28 -23.75 -3.07
CA VAL A 625 -5.33 -24.38 -1.73
C VAL A 625 -6.24 -25.62 -1.74
N HIS A 626 -7.36 -25.57 -2.45
CA HIS A 626 -8.36 -26.64 -2.54
C HIS A 626 -8.17 -27.62 -3.72
N ARG A 627 -7.09 -27.50 -4.49
CA ARG A 627 -6.90 -28.21 -5.77
C ARG A 627 -7.03 -29.73 -5.70
N ALA A 628 -6.67 -30.34 -4.56
CA ALA A 628 -6.72 -31.78 -4.36
C ALA A 628 -8.15 -32.32 -4.16
N THR A 629 -9.10 -31.45 -3.80
CA THR A 629 -10.48 -31.83 -3.46
C THR A 629 -11.52 -31.17 -4.38
N LEU A 630 -11.10 -30.75 -5.58
CA LEU A 630 -12.01 -30.10 -6.53
C LEU A 630 -13.07 -31.08 -7.06
N THR A 631 -14.34 -30.72 -6.86
CA THR A 631 -15.48 -31.38 -7.49
C THR A 631 -15.58 -31.00 -8.97
N ASP A 632 -16.33 -31.76 -9.76
CA ASP A 632 -16.51 -31.51 -11.19
C ASP A 632 -17.24 -30.18 -11.43
N ALA A 633 -18.23 -29.86 -10.58
CA ALA A 633 -18.92 -28.58 -10.61
C ALA A 633 -17.96 -27.40 -10.36
N GLN A 634 -17.09 -27.51 -9.35
CA GLN A 634 -16.09 -26.48 -9.05
C GLN A 634 -15.08 -26.32 -10.18
N ALA A 635 -14.67 -27.41 -10.82
CA ALA A 635 -13.76 -27.37 -11.97
C ALA A 635 -14.40 -26.65 -13.17
N HIS A 636 -15.67 -26.93 -13.46
CA HIS A 636 -16.41 -26.21 -14.51
C HIS A 636 -16.59 -24.72 -14.19
N ALA A 637 -16.85 -24.38 -12.94
CA ALA A 637 -16.95 -22.99 -12.48
C ALA A 637 -15.63 -22.23 -12.68
N LEU A 638 -14.50 -22.84 -12.31
CA LEU A 638 -13.16 -22.29 -12.54
C LEU A 638 -12.86 -22.13 -14.04
N ALA A 639 -13.23 -23.11 -14.86
CA ALA A 639 -13.03 -23.05 -16.32
C ALA A 639 -13.83 -21.94 -17.03
N ARG A 640 -14.79 -21.30 -16.35
CA ARG A 640 -15.51 -20.11 -16.81
C ARG A 640 -14.97 -18.80 -16.23
N SER A 641 -13.99 -18.89 -15.33
CA SER A 641 -13.57 -17.81 -14.45
C SER A 641 -12.09 -17.47 -14.60
N TYR A 642 -11.53 -17.58 -15.80
CA TYR A 642 -10.13 -17.29 -16.07
C TYR A 642 -9.76 -15.81 -15.86
N ARG A 643 -8.58 -15.56 -15.28
CA ARG A 643 -8.09 -14.20 -15.04
C ARG A 643 -7.69 -13.53 -16.36
N PRO A 644 -8.11 -12.27 -16.58
CA PRO A 644 -7.70 -11.52 -17.77
C PRO A 644 -6.17 -11.45 -17.91
N GLY A 645 -5.68 -11.74 -19.12
CA GLY A 645 -4.24 -11.77 -19.42
C GLY A 645 -3.50 -13.01 -18.92
N GLN A 646 -4.18 -13.97 -18.27
CA GLN A 646 -3.57 -15.19 -17.72
C GLN A 646 -4.40 -16.45 -17.98
N ALA A 647 -5.35 -16.38 -18.91
CA ALA A 647 -6.28 -17.49 -19.16
C ALA A 647 -5.60 -18.81 -19.50
N LEU A 648 -4.53 -18.79 -20.29
CA LEU A 648 -3.76 -20.01 -20.58
C LEU A 648 -3.14 -20.60 -19.31
N ARG A 649 -2.51 -19.75 -18.48
CA ARG A 649 -1.86 -20.17 -17.24
C ARG A 649 -2.85 -20.81 -16.28
N ASP A 650 -4.00 -20.18 -16.10
CA ASP A 650 -5.08 -20.67 -15.24
C ASP A 650 -5.63 -22.01 -15.76
N ALA A 651 -5.78 -22.14 -17.08
CA ALA A 651 -6.22 -23.37 -17.72
C ALA A 651 -5.19 -24.51 -17.59
N GLU A 652 -3.90 -24.21 -17.70
CA GLU A 652 -2.80 -25.15 -17.47
C GLU A 652 -2.79 -25.65 -16.02
N ASP A 653 -2.90 -24.74 -15.05
CA ASP A 653 -2.94 -25.07 -13.64
C ASP A 653 -4.15 -25.98 -13.34
N LEU A 654 -5.34 -25.59 -13.79
CA LEU A 654 -6.56 -26.39 -13.61
C LEU A 654 -6.47 -27.76 -14.30
N ALA A 655 -5.98 -27.82 -15.54
CA ALA A 655 -5.81 -29.07 -16.26
C ALA A 655 -4.81 -30.00 -15.56
N SER A 656 -3.72 -29.46 -15.03
CA SER A 656 -2.73 -30.20 -14.24
C SER A 656 -3.37 -30.80 -12.98
N TRP A 657 -4.16 -30.01 -12.24
CA TRP A 657 -4.85 -30.49 -11.03
C TRP A 657 -5.86 -31.60 -11.35
N LEU A 658 -6.63 -31.42 -12.43
CA LEU A 658 -7.63 -32.40 -12.87
C LEU A 658 -6.99 -33.70 -13.35
N ARG A 659 -5.88 -33.65 -14.09
CA ARG A 659 -5.12 -34.85 -14.48
C ARG A 659 -4.58 -35.59 -13.25
N ALA A 660 -4.01 -34.87 -12.29
CA ALA A 660 -3.53 -35.46 -11.04
C ALA A 660 -4.66 -36.13 -10.23
N ALA A 661 -5.91 -35.66 -10.39
CA ALA A 661 -7.10 -36.26 -9.79
C ALA A 661 -7.77 -37.36 -10.66
N GLY A 662 -7.15 -37.78 -11.77
CA GLY A 662 -7.69 -38.80 -12.68
C GLY A 662 -8.83 -38.31 -13.60
N LYS A 663 -9.03 -36.98 -13.72
CA LYS A 663 -10.14 -36.34 -14.45
C LYS A 663 -9.70 -35.80 -15.83
N ALA A 664 -9.04 -36.63 -16.63
CA ALA A 664 -8.47 -36.21 -17.93
C ALA A 664 -9.47 -35.56 -18.92
N PRO A 665 -10.73 -36.05 -19.07
CA PRO A 665 -11.70 -35.40 -19.94
C PRO A 665 -12.03 -33.96 -19.52
N LEU A 666 -12.16 -33.72 -18.22
CA LEU A 666 -12.40 -32.38 -17.67
C LEU A 666 -11.17 -31.48 -17.84
N ALA A 667 -9.97 -32.02 -17.71
CA ALA A 667 -8.74 -31.28 -17.97
C ALA A 667 -8.68 -30.77 -19.42
N ARG A 668 -9.04 -31.61 -20.39
CA ARG A 668 -9.13 -31.21 -21.81
C ARG A 668 -10.21 -30.17 -22.04
N ALA A 669 -11.38 -30.32 -21.41
CA ALA A 669 -12.46 -29.35 -21.51
C ALA A 669 -12.06 -27.97 -20.94
N ALA A 670 -11.33 -27.93 -19.83
CA ALA A 670 -10.80 -26.69 -19.26
C ALA A 670 -9.90 -25.95 -20.25
N LEU A 671 -8.94 -26.66 -20.87
CA LEU A 671 -8.06 -26.09 -21.89
C LEU A 671 -8.85 -25.50 -23.08
N LEU A 672 -9.84 -26.23 -23.60
CA LEU A 672 -10.69 -25.74 -24.69
C LEU A 672 -11.48 -24.49 -24.31
N ASN A 673 -12.01 -24.44 -23.09
CA ASN A 673 -12.75 -23.27 -22.59
C ASN A 673 -11.91 -22.01 -22.51
N ALA A 674 -10.57 -22.12 -22.43
CA ALA A 674 -9.67 -20.98 -22.36
C ALA A 674 -9.42 -20.31 -23.71
N GLN A 675 -9.67 -21.02 -24.83
CA GLN A 675 -9.36 -20.57 -26.18
C GLN A 675 -9.92 -19.17 -26.52
N PRO A 676 -11.18 -18.81 -26.18
CA PRO A 676 -11.72 -17.48 -26.49
C PRO A 676 -11.05 -16.34 -25.71
N ALA A 677 -10.42 -16.64 -24.56
CA ALA A 677 -9.79 -15.65 -23.68
C ALA A 677 -8.29 -15.46 -23.96
N ILE A 678 -7.70 -16.27 -24.84
CA ILE A 678 -6.29 -16.20 -25.19
C ILE A 678 -6.10 -15.29 -26.41
N SER A 679 -5.44 -14.16 -26.18
CA SER A 679 -5.19 -13.16 -27.23
C SER A 679 -3.83 -13.35 -27.93
N SER A 680 -2.81 -13.88 -27.26
CA SER A 680 -1.46 -13.97 -27.81
C SER A 680 -1.27 -15.19 -28.75
N GLU A 681 -0.55 -15.01 -29.86
CA GLU A 681 -0.23 -16.10 -30.79
C GLU A 681 0.68 -17.15 -30.15
N ALA A 682 1.60 -16.72 -29.28
CA ALA A 682 2.46 -17.63 -28.52
C ALA A 682 1.65 -18.56 -27.62
N ASP A 683 0.67 -18.01 -26.90
CA ASP A 683 -0.22 -18.78 -26.03
C ASP A 683 -1.17 -19.67 -26.84
N ARG A 684 -1.66 -19.23 -28.01
CA ARG A 684 -2.46 -20.09 -28.90
C ARG A 684 -1.68 -21.31 -29.39
N ARG A 685 -0.42 -21.14 -29.77
CA ARG A 685 0.47 -22.27 -30.15
C ARG A 685 0.75 -23.20 -28.97
N ARG A 686 0.98 -22.64 -27.78
CA ARG A 686 1.19 -23.43 -26.55
C ARG A 686 -0.06 -24.22 -26.15
N LEU A 687 -1.24 -23.61 -26.24
CA LEU A 687 -2.51 -24.30 -26.02
C LEU A 687 -2.70 -25.46 -27.00
N ALA A 688 -2.40 -25.24 -28.29
CA ALA A 688 -2.50 -26.30 -29.30
C ALA A 688 -1.60 -27.49 -28.97
N ALA A 689 -0.37 -27.24 -28.49
CA ALA A 689 0.54 -28.30 -28.04
C ALA A 689 -0.01 -29.07 -26.82
N LEU A 690 -0.67 -28.39 -25.87
CA LEU A 690 -1.27 -29.02 -24.69
C LEU A 690 -2.53 -29.85 -24.99
N LEU A 691 -3.19 -29.58 -26.12
CA LEU A 691 -4.37 -30.29 -26.60
C LEU A 691 -4.02 -31.48 -27.51
N ASP A 692 -2.77 -31.58 -27.95
CA ASP A 692 -2.28 -32.67 -28.79
C ASP A 692 -2.23 -33.98 -27.98
N PRO A 693 -3.01 -35.00 -28.34
CA PRO A 693 -3.04 -36.28 -27.62
C PRO A 693 -1.73 -37.08 -27.76
N SER A 694 -0.84 -36.69 -28.68
CA SER A 694 0.47 -37.33 -28.85
C SER A 694 1.51 -36.86 -27.82
N GLN A 695 1.23 -35.79 -27.07
CA GLN A 695 2.08 -35.33 -25.98
C GLN A 695 1.55 -35.84 -24.62
N PRO A 696 2.37 -36.55 -23.83
CA PRO A 696 1.97 -37.17 -22.57
C PRO A 696 1.57 -36.18 -21.47
#